data_AF-A0A852FZZ8-F1
#
_entry.id   AF-A0A852FZZ8-F1
#
_cell.length_a   1.000
_cell.length_b   1.000
_cell.length_c   1.000
_cell.angle_alpha   90.00
_cell.angle_beta   90.00
_cell.angle_gamma   90.00
#
_symmetry.space_group_name_H-M   'P 1'
#
loop_
_entity.id
_entity.type
_entity.pdbx_description
1 polymer ?
#
loop_
_entity_poly.entity_id
_entity_poly.type
_entity_poly.pdbx_seq_one_letter_code
_entity_poly.pdbx_strand_id
1 'polypeptide(L)'
;ALCPDPHRVFSRVVSPVAGTILPSWSTVVNSCSSAAERLCDFVCDCSDCSDENQCGYLRGSAVLGTPFTCDFEEGDCGWQDVSTSTYRWVRGRASLAAWDMGPHSDHTVGTDLGWFMVTVSPPAKTAATAWLRSPVMREAAATCEIRAWYHLSGSGLNQTEQPVLRLAMAYRDEVVGLWQSPGCGGEGWHQLVAYPGRIAGQFQLIFSLTQPPACGAQLALDDVIFRNCGLEEPGQQVCGVEERRCKRGSCLAQHRFCDNTDDCGDGLDEDPVQCQNFSHCSFEGGLCSWKAEDGQTKWERNTSLSLGTGYSVPPRDHSRNSRAGFFLYVSDTSAAGASGTAQLSSPIFQATNSCSLVLYCYLHGSATSSLSISYVTNSTTKHLVRERMGDLGSSWVRERVDFKVTESFKVLIEGVASSAGTVAIDDLILSPGCKPMQGELEAQGGSPSDNTSTTLPSQTRAAPCTAEEVACDSGDCISAELACDFAETCADGSDEKRCGATTFEAGAGGWHDVSVGRLRWGVQRATEAANTVLTGEAVPTTETTRFGAFLALQAGEGQAMAAAKARTPLLGPSGPACAMEMSYHIHHSPQGFLAVSITDHTTGTTHLAWHTWGHAGTAEGRVRVLLGERTRPFQVELLGLVDLQDSGSAAIDNVTFVQCHPDAVPSEAAELSCNFERGTCGWYQDQSSDFKWVHGTGQGQGSDHTTGSGYFLAADPSAPWSRGQRAQLVTYRQQPAAAPRCLSFWYRLAGPQIGTLNLKLRLDGAEETVLWTRRGTQGSVWHRGQATLPATGQRQYRVAFEALRDGFLGDVALDDLALTAGPCGAELSCSFEADACGLAASEVRSWLRQSNGTGTAAGPATDHTTGTATGHYMVVSTGRGSLPAGHVAALTSRPYQPSAPTQCLAFWYQLSAGTPGSLDVFVEQSGVKRKVMSVSTMEGDAWHRGHVTVQPDGDWQATFEAVGAGGDRGYIALDDLHVSDGACPEPASCDFERDLCGWSSPSDPRLHGFAWGWKSGVPLVKYPGPEQDHTLGTRDGHYVHFDTSVLGSGGTTARLESQHLPAAADSCLRFWYHMDIPEHLSCGELRVRLHSAAGQRTVWSVAGHRSRGWRGGVVPVQSHSEFQIIFEITTQRWPMEGTVALDDIVYSSGRGCHSSPEVPVEEKSSSSFVTQVVLSLLLAIIVLALVAVGGWYCLKRRGPASGTPAESNAPQGFDNITFRDVRTGVKGSPACPQLRQNS
;
A
#
# COMPACT_ATOMS: atom_id res chain seq x y z
N ALA A 1 -28.42 -17.49 -54.25
CA ALA A 1 -28.93 -16.67 -55.36
C ALA A 1 -28.75 -15.21 -54.97
N LEU A 2 -27.95 -14.50 -55.76
CA LEU A 2 -27.75 -13.04 -55.84
C LEU A 2 -27.21 -12.29 -54.60
N CYS A 3 -25.91 -12.00 -54.64
CA CYS A 3 -25.36 -10.72 -54.19
C CYS A 3 -25.93 -9.56 -55.03
N PRO A 4 -25.75 -8.30 -54.59
CA PRO A 4 -24.60 -7.57 -55.13
C PRO A 4 -23.79 -6.77 -54.10
N ASP A 5 -22.53 -6.59 -54.50
CA ASP A 5 -21.41 -5.86 -53.91
C ASP A 5 -21.31 -4.46 -54.60
N PRO A 6 -20.21 -3.67 -54.54
CA PRO A 6 -20.07 -2.40 -53.80
C PRO A 6 -19.81 -1.13 -54.67
N HIS A 7 -19.58 0.02 -53.99
CA HIS A 7 -19.02 1.32 -54.46
C HIS A 7 -19.88 2.36 -55.22
N ARG A 8 -20.12 3.53 -54.56
CA ARG A 8 -19.94 4.90 -55.09
C ARG A 8 -20.16 5.96 -53.98
N VAL A 9 -19.10 6.63 -53.50
CA VAL A 9 -18.67 8.02 -53.83
C VAL A 9 -19.40 9.14 -53.05
N PHE A 10 -18.64 9.79 -52.15
CA PHE A 10 -18.61 11.19 -51.68
C PHE A 10 -19.83 12.12 -51.84
N SER A 11 -20.23 12.79 -50.74
CA SER A 11 -20.30 14.28 -50.58
C SER A 11 -21.43 14.78 -49.65
N ARG A 12 -21.03 15.52 -48.61
CA ARG A 12 -21.69 16.58 -47.79
C ARG A 12 -23.16 16.94 -48.09
N VAL A 13 -23.99 17.08 -47.03
CA VAL A 13 -24.66 18.34 -46.60
C VAL A 13 -25.07 18.25 -45.11
N VAL A 14 -24.72 19.29 -44.36
CA VAL A 14 -25.12 19.60 -42.98
C VAL A 14 -26.53 20.19 -42.95
N SER A 15 -27.43 19.69 -42.08
CA SER A 15 -28.26 20.51 -41.16
C SER A 15 -29.29 19.68 -40.36
N PRO A 16 -29.77 20.20 -39.20
CA PRO A 16 -30.12 19.40 -38.03
C PRO A 16 -31.63 19.10 -37.93
N VAL A 17 -31.97 17.98 -37.30
CA VAL A 17 -33.31 17.79 -36.71
C VAL A 17 -33.12 17.29 -35.28
N ALA A 18 -33.56 18.14 -34.36
CA ALA A 18 -33.61 17.92 -32.93
C ALA A 18 -34.61 16.81 -32.56
N GLY A 19 -34.34 16.15 -31.44
CA GLY A 19 -35.36 15.47 -30.65
C GLY A 19 -35.11 14.00 -30.37
N THR A 20 -34.17 13.70 -29.48
CA THR A 20 -34.16 12.43 -28.75
C THR A 20 -34.03 12.71 -27.27
N ILE A 21 -35.05 12.25 -26.54
CA ILE A 21 -35.23 12.33 -25.10
C ILE A 21 -34.16 11.46 -24.42
N LEU A 22 -33.32 12.08 -23.59
CA LEU A 22 -32.32 11.38 -22.76
C LEU A 22 -33.00 10.76 -21.51
N PRO A 23 -32.52 9.60 -21.00
CA PRO A 23 -32.96 9.07 -19.71
C PRO A 23 -32.40 9.93 -18.57
N SER A 24 -33.22 10.14 -17.55
CA SER A 24 -32.91 10.98 -16.38
C SER A 24 -32.03 10.24 -15.37
N TRP A 25 -30.75 10.57 -15.29
CA TRP A 25 -29.98 10.57 -14.05
C TRP A 25 -28.97 11.75 -14.07
N SER A 26 -29.12 12.64 -13.08
CA SER A 26 -28.29 13.79 -12.71
C SER A 26 -27.42 14.45 -13.79
N THR A 27 -28.04 15.14 -14.75
CA THR A 27 -27.39 16.26 -15.45
C THR A 27 -27.31 17.43 -14.48
N VAL A 28 -26.12 17.67 -13.90
CA VAL A 28 -25.81 18.97 -13.30
C VAL A 28 -25.77 19.95 -14.45
N VAL A 29 -26.74 20.86 -14.47
CA VAL A 29 -26.84 21.91 -15.49
C VAL A 29 -25.74 22.91 -15.17
N ASN A 30 -24.87 23.21 -16.14
CA ASN A 30 -23.94 24.33 -16.07
C ASN A 30 -24.72 25.56 -15.56
N SER A 31 -24.37 26.03 -14.36
CA SER A 31 -25.17 27.03 -13.64
C SER A 31 -24.98 28.44 -14.21
N CYS A 32 -23.97 28.60 -15.06
CA CYS A 32 -23.65 29.82 -15.79
C CYS A 32 -23.79 29.60 -17.31
N SER A 33 -24.13 30.66 -18.05
CA SER A 33 -24.14 30.64 -19.52
C SER A 33 -22.73 30.95 -20.06
N SER A 34 -21.73 30.13 -19.72
CA SER A 34 -20.37 30.29 -20.26
C SER A 34 -20.37 30.05 -21.77
N ALA A 35 -19.47 30.74 -22.48
CA ALA A 35 -19.29 30.52 -23.91
C ALA A 35 -18.77 29.10 -24.16
N ALA A 36 -19.11 28.48 -25.29
CA ALA A 36 -18.68 27.10 -25.59
C ALA A 36 -17.15 26.90 -25.65
N GLU A 37 -16.37 27.99 -25.69
CA GLU A 37 -14.91 28.00 -25.67
C GLU A 37 -14.32 27.94 -24.25
N ARG A 38 -15.16 28.15 -23.22
CA ARG A 38 -14.88 28.19 -21.78
C ARG A 38 -15.53 27.02 -21.04
N LEU A 39 -15.50 25.86 -21.68
CA LEU A 39 -16.08 24.63 -21.16
C LEU A 39 -15.02 23.55 -21.27
N CYS A 40 -14.72 22.89 -20.16
CA CYS A 40 -13.71 21.86 -20.05
C CYS A 40 -12.31 22.36 -20.43
N ASP A 41 -11.96 23.59 -20.03
CA ASP A 41 -10.67 24.23 -20.31
C ASP A 41 -9.72 24.29 -19.11
N PHE A 42 -10.06 23.55 -18.05
CA PHE A 42 -9.31 23.45 -16.79
C PHE A 42 -9.20 24.78 -16.03
N VAL A 43 -10.07 25.76 -16.34
CA VAL A 43 -10.19 27.02 -15.64
C VAL A 43 -11.63 27.15 -15.14
N CYS A 44 -11.81 27.57 -13.88
CA CYS A 44 -13.17 27.83 -13.40
C CYS A 44 -13.59 29.25 -13.79
N ASP A 45 -14.25 29.38 -14.92
CA ASP A 45 -14.89 30.63 -15.31
C ASP A 45 -16.12 30.93 -14.45
N CYS A 46 -16.71 29.91 -13.84
CA CYS A 46 -17.93 30.05 -13.04
C CYS A 46 -17.64 29.97 -11.54
N SER A 47 -18.40 30.72 -10.75
CA SER A 47 -18.15 30.86 -9.31
C SER A 47 -18.27 29.55 -8.53
N ASP A 48 -18.97 28.57 -9.10
CA ASP A 48 -19.16 27.22 -8.56
C ASP A 48 -18.38 26.15 -9.36
N CYS A 49 -17.52 26.56 -10.31
CA CYS A 49 -16.79 25.66 -11.21
C CYS A 49 -17.66 24.69 -12.02
N SER A 50 -18.95 25.00 -12.22
CA SER A 50 -19.89 24.08 -12.88
C SER A 50 -19.61 23.86 -14.38
N ASP A 51 -18.87 24.78 -15.00
CA ASP A 51 -18.32 24.71 -16.35
C ASP A 51 -17.29 23.60 -16.55
N GLU A 52 -16.64 23.17 -15.46
CA GLU A 52 -15.57 22.17 -15.44
C GLU A 52 -16.02 20.81 -14.88
N ASN A 53 -17.30 20.68 -14.53
CA ASN A 53 -17.86 19.42 -14.04
C ASN A 53 -18.13 18.46 -15.21
N GLN A 54 -17.83 17.16 -15.01
CA GLN A 54 -18.07 16.10 -15.99
C GLN A 54 -17.27 16.25 -17.30
N CYS A 55 -16.13 16.92 -17.24
CA CYS A 55 -15.19 17.10 -18.36
C CYS A 55 -14.15 15.97 -18.47
N GLY A 56 -14.44 14.79 -17.89
CA GLY A 56 -13.47 13.73 -17.64
C GLY A 56 -12.79 13.84 -16.28
N TYR A 57 -13.20 14.83 -15.48
CA TYR A 57 -12.75 15.14 -14.13
C TYR A 57 -13.86 15.87 -13.36
N LEU A 58 -13.64 16.03 -12.05
CA LEU A 58 -14.48 16.76 -11.10
C LEU A 58 -13.59 17.70 -10.27
N ARG A 59 -14.17 18.83 -9.83
CA ARG A 59 -13.53 19.72 -8.85
C ARG A 59 -14.43 19.84 -7.61
N GLY A 60 -14.08 19.12 -6.54
CA GLY A 60 -14.82 19.13 -5.29
C GLY A 60 -14.54 20.32 -4.36
N SER A 61 -13.55 21.18 -4.67
CA SER A 61 -13.13 22.28 -3.79
C SER A 61 -12.71 23.54 -4.57
N ALA A 62 -13.21 24.70 -4.12
CA ALA A 62 -12.93 26.03 -4.70
C ALA A 62 -11.53 26.59 -4.38
N VAL A 63 -10.66 25.82 -3.72
CA VAL A 63 -9.29 26.25 -3.38
C VAL A 63 -8.44 26.29 -4.66
N LEU A 64 -7.88 27.46 -4.98
CA LEU A 64 -6.96 27.63 -6.12
C LEU A 64 -5.76 26.68 -6.01
N GLY A 65 -5.45 25.98 -7.11
CA GLY A 65 -4.31 25.04 -7.18
C GLY A 65 -4.61 23.58 -6.85
N THR A 66 -5.87 23.22 -6.52
CA THR A 66 -6.28 21.81 -6.42
C THR A 66 -6.30 21.16 -7.81
N PRO A 67 -5.75 19.96 -7.99
CA PRO A 67 -5.80 19.27 -9.28
C PRO A 67 -7.23 18.86 -9.63
N PHE A 68 -7.52 18.72 -10.92
CA PHE A 68 -8.79 18.18 -11.40
C PHE A 68 -8.69 16.65 -11.39
N THR A 69 -9.66 15.96 -10.79
CA THR A 69 -9.55 14.51 -10.56
C THR A 69 -10.82 13.77 -10.96
N CYS A 70 -10.66 12.57 -11.48
CA CYS A 70 -11.72 11.57 -11.58
C CYS A 70 -11.29 10.32 -10.81
N ASP A 71 -11.78 10.23 -9.58
CA ASP A 71 -11.60 9.10 -8.66
C ASP A 71 -12.67 8.01 -8.82
N PHE A 72 -13.60 8.21 -9.75
CA PHE A 72 -14.74 7.33 -10.00
C PHE A 72 -15.66 7.04 -8.80
N GLU A 73 -15.59 7.80 -7.69
CA GLU A 73 -16.38 7.54 -6.47
C GLU A 73 -17.82 8.03 -6.59
N GLU A 74 -18.02 9.19 -7.21
CA GLU A 74 -19.36 9.77 -7.40
C GLU A 74 -20.00 9.35 -8.75
N GLY A 75 -19.20 9.01 -9.75
CA GLY A 75 -19.64 8.81 -11.13
C GLY A 75 -18.54 8.27 -12.04
N ASP A 76 -18.79 8.20 -13.35
CA ASP A 76 -17.75 7.91 -14.36
C ASP A 76 -17.04 9.19 -14.85
N CYS A 77 -17.35 10.36 -14.27
CA CYS A 77 -16.90 11.69 -14.70
C CYS A 77 -17.10 11.99 -16.20
N GLY A 78 -18.04 11.30 -16.86
CA GLY A 78 -18.28 11.40 -18.30
C GLY A 78 -17.40 10.50 -19.17
N TRP A 79 -16.52 9.67 -18.60
CA TRP A 79 -15.75 8.68 -19.34
C TRP A 79 -16.67 7.60 -19.93
N GLN A 80 -16.46 7.28 -21.21
CA GLN A 80 -17.33 6.37 -21.96
C GLN A 80 -16.55 5.22 -22.58
N ASP A 81 -17.03 3.99 -22.36
CA ASP A 81 -16.57 2.84 -23.13
C ASP A 81 -17.03 2.97 -24.59
N VAL A 82 -16.07 2.89 -25.51
CA VAL A 82 -16.30 2.92 -26.98
C VAL A 82 -15.81 1.64 -27.63
N SER A 83 -15.71 0.57 -26.85
CA SER A 83 -15.28 -0.75 -27.30
C SER A 83 -16.27 -1.34 -28.30
N THR A 84 -15.76 -1.92 -29.38
CA THR A 84 -16.58 -2.60 -30.41
C THR A 84 -16.77 -4.08 -30.14
N SER A 85 -16.07 -4.63 -29.16
CA SER A 85 -16.12 -6.04 -28.76
C SER A 85 -16.83 -6.21 -27.41
N THR A 86 -17.06 -7.46 -27.00
CA THR A 86 -17.57 -7.77 -25.65
C THR A 86 -16.55 -7.51 -24.55
N TYR A 87 -15.26 -7.36 -24.90
CA TYR A 87 -14.22 -6.89 -24.00
C TYR A 87 -14.30 -5.37 -23.91
N ARG A 88 -14.72 -4.87 -22.74
CA ARG A 88 -15.12 -3.47 -22.52
C ARG A 88 -14.81 -3.01 -21.10
N TRP A 89 -14.79 -1.69 -20.92
CA TRP A 89 -14.66 -1.05 -19.61
C TRP A 89 -16.01 -0.92 -18.92
N VAL A 90 -16.03 -1.15 -17.61
CA VAL A 90 -17.19 -0.94 -16.73
C VAL A 90 -16.72 -0.36 -15.41
N ARG A 91 -17.57 0.44 -14.76
CA ARG A 91 -17.34 0.88 -13.39
C ARG A 91 -17.55 -0.29 -12.43
N GLY A 92 -16.61 -0.50 -11.53
CA GLY A 92 -16.47 -1.68 -10.70
C GLY A 92 -16.10 -1.34 -9.26
N ARG A 93 -16.40 -2.26 -8.33
CA ARG A 93 -16.10 -2.17 -6.90
C ARG A 93 -15.68 -3.55 -6.40
N ALA A 94 -14.60 -3.62 -5.63
CA ALA A 94 -14.02 -4.89 -5.21
C ALA A 94 -14.97 -5.70 -4.29
N SER A 95 -15.74 -5.05 -3.40
CA SER A 95 -16.75 -5.70 -2.53
C SER A 95 -17.90 -6.39 -3.26
N LEU A 96 -18.19 -5.98 -4.51
CA LEU A 96 -19.41 -6.36 -5.23
C LEU A 96 -19.20 -7.47 -6.26
N ALA A 97 -17.98 -7.94 -6.44
CA ALA A 97 -17.62 -8.68 -7.62
C ALA A 97 -17.08 -10.08 -7.34
N ALA A 98 -17.73 -11.07 -7.95
CA ALA A 98 -17.19 -12.41 -8.16
C ALA A 98 -16.08 -12.40 -9.24
N TRP A 99 -15.06 -11.55 -9.07
CA TRP A 99 -13.88 -11.52 -9.92
C TRP A 99 -12.78 -12.30 -9.23
N ASP A 100 -12.62 -13.56 -9.63
CA ASP A 100 -11.51 -14.40 -9.15
C ASP A 100 -10.12 -13.79 -9.44
N MET A 101 -10.03 -12.69 -10.21
CA MET A 101 -8.77 -12.06 -10.68
C MET A 101 -8.82 -10.51 -10.79
N GLY A 102 -9.40 -9.75 -9.83
CA GLY A 102 -9.40 -8.26 -9.84
C GLY A 102 -8.63 -7.60 -8.68
N PRO A 103 -8.51 -6.24 -8.62
CA PRO A 103 -7.98 -5.56 -7.43
C PRO A 103 -8.86 -5.82 -6.20
N HIS A 104 -8.23 -6.11 -5.06
CA HIS A 104 -8.91 -6.35 -3.78
C HIS A 104 -9.25 -5.07 -3.00
N SER A 105 -8.72 -3.93 -3.43
CA SER A 105 -9.01 -2.63 -2.87
C SER A 105 -8.95 -1.55 -3.95
N ASP A 106 -9.81 -0.57 -3.83
CA ASP A 106 -9.79 0.67 -4.56
C ASP A 106 -8.55 1.52 -4.20
N HIS A 107 -8.04 2.30 -5.15
CA HIS A 107 -6.83 3.09 -4.93
C HIS A 107 -7.12 4.37 -4.14
N THR A 108 -8.24 5.04 -4.42
CA THR A 108 -8.71 6.27 -3.78
C THR A 108 -8.91 6.08 -2.28
N VAL A 109 -9.78 5.14 -1.89
CA VAL A 109 -10.16 4.94 -0.47
C VAL A 109 -9.32 3.88 0.25
N GLY A 110 -8.51 3.10 -0.49
CA GLY A 110 -7.67 2.04 0.07
C GLY A 110 -8.46 0.86 0.65
N THR A 111 -9.74 0.74 0.31
CA THR A 111 -10.66 -0.32 0.76
C THR A 111 -11.43 -0.88 -0.43
N ASP A 112 -12.12 -1.99 -0.27
CA ASP A 112 -12.99 -2.56 -1.30
C ASP A 112 -14.33 -1.82 -1.48
N LEU A 113 -14.51 -0.75 -0.70
CA LEU A 113 -15.68 0.12 -0.72
C LEU A 113 -15.59 1.24 -1.77
N GLY A 114 -14.42 1.47 -2.36
CA GLY A 114 -14.25 2.47 -3.42
C GLY A 114 -14.53 1.94 -4.82
N TRP A 115 -14.61 2.86 -5.77
CA TRP A 115 -15.02 2.61 -7.13
C TRP A 115 -13.89 2.91 -8.11
N PHE A 116 -13.68 2.00 -9.05
CA PHE A 116 -12.69 2.15 -10.12
C PHE A 116 -13.26 1.68 -11.46
N MET A 117 -12.55 1.95 -12.55
CA MET A 117 -12.88 1.41 -13.86
C MET A 117 -12.15 0.09 -14.09
N VAL A 118 -12.84 -0.95 -14.54
CA VAL A 118 -12.26 -2.28 -14.77
C VAL A 118 -12.74 -2.85 -16.09
N THR A 119 -11.91 -3.68 -16.71
CA THR A 119 -12.32 -4.44 -17.89
C THR A 119 -13.00 -5.75 -17.52
N VAL A 120 -14.11 -6.05 -18.20
CA VAL A 120 -14.80 -7.35 -18.06
C VAL A 120 -14.33 -8.31 -19.15
N SER A 121 -13.75 -9.43 -18.72
CA SER A 121 -13.16 -10.44 -19.59
C SER A 121 -14.22 -11.40 -20.16
N PRO A 122 -14.26 -11.64 -21.49
CA PRO A 122 -14.87 -12.83 -22.06
C PRO A 122 -13.80 -13.93 -22.32
N PRO A 123 -14.17 -15.22 -22.36
CA PRO A 123 -13.26 -16.29 -22.76
C PRO A 123 -13.05 -16.22 -24.27
N ALA A 124 -12.04 -15.48 -24.75
CA ALA A 124 -11.77 -15.33 -26.18
C ALA A 124 -10.48 -16.06 -26.62
N LYS A 125 -10.51 -16.70 -27.79
CA LYS A 125 -9.36 -17.36 -28.44
C LYS A 125 -8.48 -16.39 -29.26
N THR A 126 -8.81 -15.10 -29.28
CA THR A 126 -8.20 -14.07 -30.15
C THR A 126 -7.98 -12.77 -29.36
N ALA A 127 -6.94 -12.01 -29.72
CA ALA A 127 -6.65 -10.73 -29.07
C ALA A 127 -7.82 -9.74 -29.25
N ALA A 128 -8.19 -9.06 -28.17
CA ALA A 128 -9.24 -8.05 -28.15
C ALA A 128 -8.72 -6.77 -27.48
N THR A 129 -9.26 -5.62 -27.88
CA THR A 129 -8.89 -4.32 -27.33
C THR A 129 -10.12 -3.60 -26.79
N ALA A 130 -10.07 -3.17 -25.53
CA ALA A 130 -11.08 -2.32 -24.90
C ALA A 130 -10.63 -0.86 -24.95
N TRP A 131 -11.57 0.06 -25.17
CA TRP A 131 -11.33 1.48 -25.40
C TRP A 131 -12.21 2.33 -24.47
N LEU A 132 -11.57 3.12 -23.60
CA LEU A 132 -12.23 4.09 -22.73
C LEU A 132 -11.86 5.49 -23.19
N ARG A 133 -12.86 6.33 -23.46
CA ARG A 133 -12.69 7.67 -24.04
C ARG A 133 -13.24 8.75 -23.12
N SER A 134 -12.47 9.82 -22.94
CA SER A 134 -12.90 10.98 -22.15
C SER A 134 -13.96 11.82 -22.88
N PRO A 135 -14.66 12.72 -22.18
CA PRO A 135 -15.32 13.88 -22.78
C PRO A 135 -14.35 14.75 -23.60
N VAL A 136 -14.90 15.68 -24.38
CA VAL A 136 -14.11 16.66 -25.15
C VAL A 136 -13.60 17.74 -24.22
N MET A 137 -12.28 17.83 -24.08
CA MET A 137 -11.56 18.86 -23.34
C MET A 137 -11.01 19.93 -24.29
N ARG A 138 -10.62 21.09 -23.75
CA ARG A 138 -10.11 22.24 -24.51
C ARG A 138 -8.88 22.84 -23.84
N GLU A 139 -8.02 23.48 -24.65
CA GLU A 139 -6.92 24.35 -24.21
C GLU A 139 -6.08 23.81 -23.04
N ALA A 140 -5.22 22.81 -23.31
CA ALA A 140 -4.27 22.33 -22.29
C ALA A 140 -2.97 23.15 -22.32
N ALA A 141 -2.54 23.68 -21.19
CA ALA A 141 -1.26 24.39 -21.03
C ALA A 141 -0.05 23.50 -21.30
N ALA A 142 1.10 24.11 -21.65
CA ALA A 142 2.37 23.40 -21.83
C ALA A 142 2.83 22.64 -20.57
N THR A 143 2.38 23.10 -19.39
CA THR A 143 2.66 22.52 -18.07
C THR A 143 1.78 21.32 -17.71
N CYS A 144 0.81 20.97 -18.55
CA CYS A 144 -0.18 19.95 -18.25
C CYS A 144 0.47 18.58 -17.99
N GLU A 145 0.10 17.98 -16.87
CA GLU A 145 0.55 16.65 -16.44
C GLU A 145 -0.68 15.79 -16.15
N ILE A 146 -0.77 14.64 -16.80
CA ILE A 146 -1.81 13.64 -16.57
C ILE A 146 -1.21 12.51 -15.73
N ARG A 147 -1.85 12.20 -14.62
CA ARG A 147 -1.54 11.03 -13.79
C ARG A 147 -2.76 10.12 -13.70
N ALA A 148 -2.53 8.83 -13.60
CA ALA A 148 -3.56 7.87 -13.26
C ALA A 148 -2.95 6.63 -12.60
N TRP A 149 -3.76 5.85 -11.92
CA TRP A 149 -3.35 4.60 -11.30
C TRP A 149 -3.98 3.44 -12.03
N TYR A 150 -3.19 2.41 -12.31
CA TYR A 150 -3.68 1.19 -12.94
C TYR A 150 -3.27 -0.03 -12.12
N HIS A 151 -4.19 -0.98 -11.95
CA HIS A 151 -3.93 -2.23 -11.25
C HIS A 151 -3.72 -3.36 -12.25
N LEU A 152 -2.69 -4.18 -12.07
CA LEU A 152 -2.49 -5.42 -12.80
C LEU A 152 -2.75 -6.61 -11.87
N SER A 153 -3.65 -7.54 -12.24
CA SER A 153 -3.89 -8.81 -11.52
C SER A 153 -3.98 -9.99 -12.49
N GLY A 154 -3.54 -11.19 -12.08
CA GLY A 154 -3.87 -12.45 -12.77
C GLY A 154 -2.72 -13.43 -13.01
N SER A 155 -3.08 -14.70 -13.26
CA SER A 155 -2.13 -15.78 -13.53
C SER A 155 -1.56 -15.66 -14.96
N GLY A 156 -0.34 -15.14 -15.10
CA GLY A 156 0.29 -14.94 -16.42
C GLY A 156 1.23 -13.75 -16.53
N LEU A 157 1.37 -12.93 -15.48
CA LEU A 157 2.31 -11.79 -15.44
C LEU A 157 3.78 -12.19 -15.62
N ASN A 158 4.13 -13.47 -15.51
CA ASN A 158 5.49 -13.97 -15.76
C ASN A 158 5.69 -14.53 -17.19
N GLN A 159 4.70 -14.42 -18.08
CA GLN A 159 4.78 -14.87 -19.47
C GLN A 159 5.31 -13.76 -20.39
N THR A 160 5.82 -14.14 -21.57
CA THR A 160 6.42 -13.22 -22.56
C THR A 160 5.43 -12.28 -23.24
N GLU A 161 4.12 -12.50 -23.12
CA GLU A 161 3.06 -11.65 -23.68
C GLU A 161 2.14 -11.13 -22.55
N GLN A 162 2.33 -9.87 -22.16
CA GLN A 162 1.55 -9.18 -21.12
C GLN A 162 0.47 -8.27 -21.73
N PRO A 163 -0.62 -7.95 -21.00
CA PRO A 163 -1.56 -6.92 -21.42
C PRO A 163 -0.85 -5.57 -21.53
N VAL A 164 -1.16 -4.82 -22.59
CA VAL A 164 -0.55 -3.50 -22.81
C VAL A 164 -1.63 -2.43 -22.66
N LEU A 165 -1.48 -1.60 -21.63
CA LEU A 165 -2.25 -0.38 -21.44
C LEU A 165 -1.57 0.77 -22.18
N ARG A 166 -2.32 1.52 -22.98
CA ARG A 166 -1.83 2.73 -23.66
C ARG A 166 -2.75 3.90 -23.36
N LEU A 167 -2.14 5.06 -23.18
CA LEU A 167 -2.81 6.35 -23.16
C LEU A 167 -2.46 7.09 -24.46
N ALA A 168 -3.50 7.44 -25.21
CA ALA A 168 -3.39 8.22 -26.44
C ALA A 168 -4.27 9.48 -26.35
N MET A 169 -3.92 10.46 -27.17
CA MET A 169 -4.66 11.70 -27.33
C MET A 169 -5.16 11.80 -28.78
N ALA A 170 -6.46 12.03 -28.93
CA ALA A 170 -7.07 12.41 -30.19
C ALA A 170 -7.14 13.93 -30.27
N TYR A 171 -6.41 14.51 -31.22
CA TYR A 171 -6.34 15.95 -31.44
C TYR A 171 -6.36 16.23 -32.94
N ARG A 172 -7.23 17.14 -33.39
CA ARG A 172 -7.55 17.35 -34.81
C ARG A 172 -8.02 16.04 -35.48
N ASP A 173 -7.34 15.58 -36.51
CA ASP A 173 -7.60 14.33 -37.23
C ASP A 173 -6.54 13.25 -36.96
N GLU A 174 -5.69 13.44 -35.94
CA GLU A 174 -4.63 12.50 -35.57
C GLU A 174 -4.84 11.90 -34.17
N VAL A 175 -4.43 10.64 -34.01
CA VAL A 175 -4.34 9.97 -32.70
C VAL A 175 -2.87 9.71 -32.40
N VAL A 176 -2.40 10.30 -31.30
CA VAL A 176 -1.00 10.33 -30.94
C VAL A 176 -0.80 9.67 -29.57
N GLY A 177 0.22 8.82 -29.46
CA GLY A 177 0.55 8.16 -28.19
C GLY A 177 1.13 9.15 -27.18
N LEU A 178 0.70 9.05 -25.93
CA LEU A 178 1.27 9.79 -24.81
C LEU A 178 2.06 8.90 -23.87
N TRP A 179 1.59 7.67 -23.63
CA TRP A 179 2.23 6.74 -22.69
C TRP A 179 1.82 5.28 -22.99
N GLN A 180 2.70 4.33 -22.63
CA GLN A 180 2.44 2.90 -22.72
C GLN A 180 3.00 2.18 -21.47
N SER A 181 2.28 1.16 -20.98
CA SER A 181 2.75 0.34 -19.88
C SER A 181 4.01 -0.46 -20.23
N PRO A 182 4.96 -0.64 -19.29
CA PRO A 182 6.09 -1.53 -19.48
C PRO A 182 5.64 -2.95 -19.84
N GLY A 183 6.49 -3.69 -20.56
CA GLY A 183 6.22 -5.07 -20.95
C GLY A 183 6.33 -6.10 -19.81
N CYS A 184 6.87 -5.69 -18.65
CA CYS A 184 7.00 -6.48 -17.44
C CYS A 184 6.50 -5.67 -16.25
N GLY A 185 5.34 -6.02 -15.67
CA GLY A 185 4.80 -5.41 -14.46
C GLY A 185 4.49 -6.43 -13.37
N GLY A 186 4.73 -6.06 -12.11
CA GLY A 186 4.29 -6.84 -10.95
C GLY A 186 2.78 -6.73 -10.74
N GLU A 187 2.20 -7.64 -9.96
CA GLU A 187 0.81 -7.52 -9.49
C GLU A 187 0.68 -6.31 -8.56
N GLY A 188 -0.44 -5.58 -8.61
CA GLY A 188 -0.71 -4.42 -7.76
C GLY A 188 -0.99 -3.13 -8.51
N TRP A 189 -1.11 -2.02 -7.76
CA TRP A 189 -1.36 -0.67 -8.26
C TRP A 189 -0.07 0.02 -8.70
N HIS A 190 -0.07 0.57 -9.91
CA HIS A 190 1.05 1.26 -10.53
C HIS A 190 0.63 2.66 -10.99
N GLN A 191 1.55 3.62 -10.89
CA GLN A 191 1.29 4.98 -11.36
C GLN A 191 1.70 5.14 -12.82
N LEU A 192 0.85 5.79 -13.62
CA LEU A 192 1.18 6.30 -14.94
C LEU A 192 1.27 7.82 -14.91
N VAL A 193 2.25 8.38 -15.64
CA VAL A 193 2.46 9.82 -15.78
C VAL A 193 2.71 10.13 -17.25
N ALA A 194 1.96 11.09 -17.80
CA ALA A 194 2.04 11.48 -19.19
C ALA A 194 1.99 13.01 -19.34
N TYR A 195 2.77 13.52 -20.30
CA TYR A 195 2.83 14.95 -20.61
C TYR A 195 2.31 15.18 -22.03
N PRO A 196 1.07 15.69 -22.20
CA PRO A 196 0.53 16.02 -23.52
C PRO A 196 1.25 17.22 -24.16
N GLY A 197 1.81 18.13 -23.34
CA GLY A 197 2.34 19.42 -23.80
C GLY A 197 1.22 20.40 -24.14
N ARG A 198 1.54 21.50 -24.82
CA ARG A 198 0.55 22.52 -25.20
C ARG A 198 -0.42 21.98 -26.26
N ILE A 199 -1.71 22.00 -25.98
CA ILE A 199 -2.78 21.65 -26.92
C ILE A 199 -3.73 22.84 -27.11
N ALA A 200 -3.73 23.43 -28.32
CA ALA A 200 -4.65 24.51 -28.68
C ALA A 200 -5.90 23.94 -29.38
N GLY A 201 -7.08 24.11 -28.78
CA GLY A 201 -8.36 23.62 -29.27
C GLY A 201 -8.87 22.35 -28.58
N GLN A 202 -9.78 21.63 -29.26
CA GLN A 202 -10.47 20.46 -28.71
C GLN A 202 -9.62 19.19 -28.80
N PHE A 203 -9.61 18.39 -27.74
CA PHE A 203 -8.95 17.09 -27.70
C PHE A 203 -9.71 16.09 -26.81
N GLN A 204 -9.40 14.81 -26.96
CA GLN A 204 -9.90 13.73 -26.10
C GLN A 204 -8.77 12.78 -25.73
N LEU A 205 -8.85 12.20 -24.54
CA LEU A 205 -7.97 11.13 -24.10
C LEU A 205 -8.62 9.78 -24.32
N ILE A 206 -7.80 8.79 -24.66
CA ILE A 206 -8.21 7.43 -24.97
C ILE A 206 -7.29 6.47 -24.24
N PHE A 207 -7.83 5.74 -23.28
CA PHE A 207 -7.19 4.56 -22.71
C PHE A 207 -7.56 3.34 -23.54
N SER A 208 -6.55 2.62 -24.03
CA SER A 208 -6.74 1.37 -24.76
C SER A 208 -6.00 0.24 -24.08
N LEU A 209 -6.69 -0.87 -23.85
CA LEU A 209 -6.12 -2.08 -23.25
C LEU A 209 -6.21 -3.23 -24.24
N THR A 210 -5.07 -3.78 -24.64
CA THR A 210 -5.01 -4.94 -25.53
C THR A 210 -4.60 -6.18 -24.75
N GLN A 211 -5.44 -7.20 -24.74
CA GLN A 211 -5.20 -8.45 -24.01
C GLN A 211 -4.81 -9.59 -24.98
N PRO A 212 -3.68 -10.29 -24.74
CA PRO A 212 -3.30 -11.46 -25.51
C PRO A 212 -4.16 -12.69 -25.19
N PRO A 213 -4.36 -13.64 -26.13
CA PRO A 213 -5.31 -14.74 -26.00
C PRO A 213 -5.06 -15.73 -24.83
N ALA A 214 -3.84 -15.78 -24.31
CA ALA A 214 -3.41 -16.73 -23.27
C ALA A 214 -3.22 -16.10 -21.88
N CYS A 215 -3.38 -14.77 -21.76
CA CYS A 215 -3.11 -14.05 -20.52
C CYS A 215 -4.43 -13.80 -19.78
N GLY A 216 -4.63 -14.43 -18.63
CA GLY A 216 -5.79 -14.24 -17.76
C GLY A 216 -5.71 -13.00 -16.87
N ALA A 217 -5.02 -11.94 -17.34
CA ALA A 217 -4.82 -10.74 -16.55
C ALA A 217 -6.03 -9.79 -16.64
N GLN A 218 -6.43 -9.23 -15.51
CA GLN A 218 -7.42 -8.16 -15.40
C GLN A 218 -6.69 -6.86 -15.08
N LEU A 219 -7.19 -5.76 -15.65
CA LEU A 219 -6.66 -4.43 -15.39
C LEU A 219 -7.78 -3.52 -14.91
N ALA A 220 -7.47 -2.77 -13.85
CA ALA A 220 -8.29 -1.66 -13.36
C ALA A 220 -7.56 -0.32 -13.57
N LEU A 221 -8.32 0.75 -13.66
CA LEU A 221 -7.90 2.14 -13.80
C LEU A 221 -8.64 2.96 -12.75
N ASP A 222 -7.92 3.79 -12.02
CA ASP A 222 -8.46 4.63 -10.96
C ASP A 222 -7.70 5.98 -10.89
N ASP A 223 -8.25 6.97 -10.20
CA ASP A 223 -7.62 8.25 -9.88
C ASP A 223 -7.00 8.96 -11.09
N VAL A 224 -7.80 9.33 -12.11
CA VAL A 224 -7.32 10.11 -13.26
C VAL A 224 -7.20 11.59 -12.87
N ILE A 225 -5.97 12.05 -12.70
CA ILE A 225 -5.61 13.37 -12.16
C ILE A 225 -4.99 14.23 -13.27
N PHE A 226 -5.47 15.46 -13.40
CA PHE A 226 -4.93 16.50 -14.28
C PHE A 226 -4.34 17.62 -13.44
N ARG A 227 -3.03 17.85 -13.56
CA ARG A 227 -2.30 18.89 -12.83
C ARG A 227 -1.78 19.95 -13.79
N ASN A 228 -1.94 21.22 -13.41
CA ASN A 228 -1.40 22.38 -14.14
C ASN A 228 -1.77 22.41 -15.63
N CYS A 229 -2.98 21.95 -15.97
CA CYS A 229 -3.47 21.88 -17.34
C CYS A 229 -4.20 23.14 -17.79
N GLY A 230 -4.74 23.95 -16.86
CA GLY A 230 -5.35 25.24 -17.18
C GLY A 230 -4.30 26.28 -17.54
N LEU A 231 -4.64 27.17 -18.48
CA LEU A 231 -3.82 28.33 -18.81
C LEU A 231 -3.87 29.34 -17.66
N GLU A 232 -2.72 29.93 -17.31
CA GLU A 232 -2.64 30.91 -16.21
C GLU A 232 -3.57 32.12 -16.45
N GLU A 233 -4.38 32.46 -15.44
CA GLU A 233 -5.26 33.61 -15.48
C GLU A 233 -4.51 34.95 -15.27
N PRO A 234 -5.02 36.07 -15.81
CA PRO A 234 -4.40 37.38 -15.66
C PRO A 234 -4.36 37.85 -14.19
N GLY A 235 -3.22 37.65 -13.53
CA GLY A 235 -2.90 38.32 -12.29
C GLY A 235 -2.75 39.83 -12.49
N GLN A 236 -3.25 40.63 -11.54
CA GLN A 236 -3.10 42.08 -11.51
C GLN A 236 -1.69 42.50 -11.07
N GLN A 237 -0.67 41.85 -11.63
CA GLN A 237 0.73 41.92 -11.21
C GLN A 237 1.58 42.58 -12.29
N VAL A 238 2.54 43.41 -11.85
CA VAL A 238 3.61 43.92 -12.69
C VAL A 238 4.62 42.78 -12.83
N CYS A 239 4.91 42.35 -14.06
CA CYS A 239 5.88 41.29 -14.30
C CYS A 239 7.25 41.65 -13.69
N GLY A 240 7.97 40.64 -13.23
CA GLY A 240 9.32 40.79 -12.68
C GLY A 240 10.31 41.40 -13.68
N VAL A 241 11.49 41.79 -13.20
CA VAL A 241 12.52 42.49 -14.00
C VAL A 241 13.02 41.66 -15.19
N GLU A 242 12.97 40.33 -15.09
CA GLU A 242 13.36 39.38 -16.16
C GLU A 242 12.16 38.66 -16.81
N GLU A 243 10.95 39.17 -16.58
CA GLU A 243 9.72 38.62 -17.13
C GLU A 243 9.07 39.59 -18.11
N ARG A 244 8.30 39.04 -19.04
CA ARG A 244 7.53 39.77 -20.02
C ARG A 244 6.08 39.36 -19.99
N ARG A 245 5.22 40.32 -20.29
CA ARG A 245 3.78 40.13 -20.27
C ARG A 245 3.28 39.50 -21.57
N CYS A 246 2.54 38.40 -21.45
CA CYS A 246 1.75 37.79 -22.51
C CYS A 246 0.53 38.65 -22.84
N LYS A 247 -0.09 38.49 -24.01
CA LYS A 247 -1.27 39.29 -24.39
C LYS A 247 -2.50 38.92 -23.55
N ARG A 248 -2.61 37.65 -23.13
CA ARG A 248 -3.59 37.18 -22.12
C ARG A 248 -3.37 37.74 -20.72
N GLY A 249 -2.20 38.31 -20.43
CA GLY A 249 -1.91 39.04 -19.20
C GLY A 249 -1.04 38.31 -18.17
N SER A 250 -0.70 37.04 -18.40
CA SER A 250 0.30 36.28 -17.63
C SER A 250 1.72 36.83 -17.84
N CYS A 251 2.64 36.49 -16.92
CA CYS A 251 4.05 36.89 -16.99
C CYS A 251 4.92 35.66 -17.26
N LEU A 252 5.73 35.75 -18.30
CA LEU A 252 6.61 34.67 -18.76
C LEU A 252 8.06 35.13 -18.72
N ALA A 253 8.96 34.29 -18.21
CA ALA A 253 10.38 34.60 -18.17
C ALA A 253 10.95 34.81 -19.59
N GLN A 254 11.83 35.81 -19.74
CA GLN A 254 12.38 36.22 -21.05
C GLN A 254 13.05 35.09 -21.83
N HIS A 255 13.60 34.07 -21.15
CA HIS A 255 14.31 32.95 -21.74
C HIS A 255 13.39 31.84 -22.30
N ARG A 256 12.06 31.96 -22.11
CA ARG A 256 11.04 31.06 -22.65
C ARG A 256 10.34 31.61 -23.89
N PHE A 257 10.74 32.79 -24.34
CA PHE A 257 10.32 33.32 -25.64
C PHE A 257 11.15 32.69 -26.76
N CYS A 258 10.50 32.40 -27.89
CA CYS A 258 11.12 31.86 -29.10
C CYS A 258 11.74 30.48 -28.87
N ASP A 259 11.08 29.61 -28.12
CA ASP A 259 11.54 28.26 -27.82
C ASP A 259 10.70 27.14 -28.46
N ASN A 260 9.89 27.50 -29.47
CA ASN A 260 8.95 26.65 -30.20
C ASN A 260 7.81 26.07 -29.34
N THR A 261 7.56 26.61 -28.14
CA THR A 261 6.41 26.25 -27.30
C THR A 261 5.54 27.48 -27.01
N ASP A 262 4.24 27.38 -27.26
CA ASP A 262 3.29 28.42 -26.85
C ASP A 262 2.98 28.26 -25.35
N ASP A 263 3.75 28.95 -24.52
CA ASP A 263 3.57 29.09 -23.07
C ASP A 263 2.56 30.19 -22.73
N CYS A 264 2.45 31.22 -23.56
CA CYS A 264 1.56 32.35 -23.30
C CYS A 264 0.06 32.01 -23.42
N GLY A 265 -0.31 30.90 -24.07
CA GLY A 265 -1.73 30.60 -24.32
C GLY A 265 -2.31 31.29 -25.56
N ASP A 266 -1.51 32.11 -26.23
CA ASP A 266 -1.93 33.00 -27.32
C ASP A 266 -0.89 33.12 -28.45
N GLY A 267 0.23 32.41 -28.34
CA GLY A 267 1.32 32.39 -29.31
C GLY A 267 2.15 33.67 -29.41
N LEU A 268 1.99 34.64 -28.50
CA LEU A 268 2.76 35.88 -28.52
C LEU A 268 4.26 35.64 -28.30
N ASP A 269 4.58 34.66 -27.48
CA ASP A 269 5.94 34.24 -27.17
C ASP A 269 6.70 33.66 -28.37
N GLU A 270 5.96 33.02 -29.27
CA GLU A 270 6.47 32.41 -30.50
C GLU A 270 6.16 33.25 -31.76
N ASP A 271 5.89 34.55 -31.60
CA ASP A 271 5.56 35.43 -32.71
C ASP A 271 6.72 35.51 -33.73
N PRO A 272 6.47 35.25 -35.03
CA PRO A 272 7.53 35.22 -36.04
C PRO A 272 8.29 36.53 -36.19
N VAL A 273 7.73 37.69 -35.85
CA VAL A 273 8.42 38.99 -35.92
C VAL A 273 9.37 39.16 -34.75
N GLN A 274 8.98 38.69 -33.58
CA GLN A 274 9.83 38.73 -32.40
C GLN A 274 10.99 37.72 -32.49
N CYS A 275 10.75 36.55 -33.09
CA CYS A 275 11.71 35.46 -33.13
C CYS A 275 12.63 35.47 -34.37
N GLN A 276 12.55 36.48 -35.25
CA GLN A 276 13.34 36.54 -36.50
C GLN A 276 14.85 36.40 -36.33
N ASN A 277 15.39 36.84 -35.19
CA ASN A 277 16.83 36.83 -34.93
C ASN A 277 17.33 35.52 -34.32
N PHE A 278 16.43 34.61 -33.96
CA PHE A 278 16.78 33.28 -33.48
C PHE A 278 16.99 32.34 -34.67
N SER A 279 17.92 31.41 -34.53
CA SER A 279 18.18 30.39 -35.55
C SER A 279 17.50 29.10 -35.12
N HIS A 280 16.39 28.75 -35.79
CA HIS A 280 15.60 27.55 -35.51
C HIS A 280 15.97 26.41 -36.47
N CYS A 281 16.08 25.18 -35.94
CA CYS A 281 16.22 23.96 -36.72
C CYS A 281 15.32 22.87 -36.14
N SER A 282 14.11 22.74 -36.69
CA SER A 282 13.09 21.75 -36.32
C SER A 282 13.23 20.40 -37.04
N PHE A 283 14.30 20.21 -37.81
CA PHE A 283 14.53 19.04 -38.67
C PHE A 283 13.48 18.72 -39.74
N GLU A 284 12.39 19.47 -39.85
CA GLU A 284 11.35 19.25 -40.85
C GLU A 284 11.86 19.33 -42.29
N GLY A 285 12.79 20.25 -42.57
CA GLY A 285 13.40 20.46 -43.89
C GLY A 285 14.76 19.78 -44.12
N GLY A 286 15.29 19.05 -43.13
CA GLY A 286 16.64 18.45 -43.17
C GLY A 286 17.49 18.84 -41.95
N LEU A 287 18.81 18.63 -42.02
CA LEU A 287 19.75 18.91 -40.90
C LEU A 287 20.10 20.40 -40.71
N CYS A 288 19.46 21.31 -41.47
CA CYS A 288 19.79 22.73 -41.50
C CYS A 288 21.29 22.94 -41.76
N SER A 289 22.00 23.66 -40.89
CA SER A 289 23.45 23.87 -40.95
C SER A 289 24.27 22.88 -40.11
N TRP A 290 23.62 21.91 -39.46
CA TRP A 290 24.27 20.92 -38.60
C TRP A 290 24.77 19.73 -39.43
N LYS A 291 25.87 19.12 -38.99
CA LYS A 291 26.49 17.98 -39.65
C LYS A 291 26.56 16.80 -38.69
N ALA A 292 25.87 15.72 -39.02
CA ALA A 292 26.01 14.42 -38.37
C ALA A 292 27.26 13.72 -38.90
N GLU A 293 28.06 13.15 -38.02
CA GLU A 293 29.24 12.38 -38.41
C GLU A 293 28.84 10.99 -38.92
N ASP A 294 29.49 10.55 -40.00
CA ASP A 294 29.26 9.22 -40.57
C ASP A 294 30.04 8.16 -39.76
N GLY A 295 29.35 7.11 -39.31
CA GLY A 295 29.91 6.04 -38.49
C GLY A 295 28.94 4.87 -38.32
N GLN A 296 29.33 3.86 -37.51
CA GLN A 296 28.46 2.72 -37.17
C GLN A 296 27.24 3.13 -36.36
N THR A 297 27.45 4.05 -35.41
CA THR A 297 26.43 4.78 -34.65
C THR A 297 26.40 6.23 -35.11
N LYS A 298 25.24 6.71 -35.56
CA LYS A 298 25.08 8.08 -36.08
C LYS A 298 23.73 8.67 -35.72
N TRP A 299 23.62 10.00 -35.86
CA TRP A 299 22.33 10.69 -35.79
C TRP A 299 21.59 10.54 -37.12
N GLU A 300 20.39 9.97 -37.07
CA GLU A 300 19.53 9.75 -38.23
C GLU A 300 18.20 10.51 -38.09
N ARG A 301 17.74 11.08 -39.20
CA ARG A 301 16.48 11.84 -39.29
C ARG A 301 15.34 10.93 -39.69
N ASN A 302 14.31 10.81 -38.86
CA ASN A 302 13.17 9.94 -39.13
C ASN A 302 11.87 10.43 -38.47
N THR A 303 10.78 9.69 -38.66
CA THR A 303 9.45 9.97 -38.09
C THR A 303 8.96 8.78 -37.28
N SER A 304 8.04 9.03 -36.35
CA SER A 304 7.38 7.97 -35.58
C SER A 304 6.51 7.05 -36.47
N LEU A 305 5.98 7.55 -37.59
CA LEU A 305 5.25 6.72 -38.55
C LEU A 305 6.12 5.64 -39.19
N SER A 306 7.37 5.96 -39.51
CA SER A 306 8.33 5.02 -40.12
C SER A 306 8.94 4.05 -39.11
N LEU A 307 9.24 4.53 -37.90
CA LEU A 307 9.86 3.73 -36.83
C LEU A 307 8.88 2.78 -36.13
N GLY A 308 7.56 3.01 -36.26
CA GLY A 308 6.52 2.18 -35.67
C GLY A 308 6.11 2.62 -34.25
N THR A 309 5.59 1.68 -33.46
CA THR A 309 5.09 1.93 -32.09
C THR A 309 5.87 1.14 -31.04
N GLY A 310 7.21 1.09 -31.18
CA GLY A 310 8.07 0.46 -30.18
C GLY A 310 8.01 1.22 -28.85
N TYR A 311 8.17 0.52 -27.73
CA TYR A 311 8.05 1.09 -26.38
C TYR A 311 8.99 2.30 -26.15
N SER A 312 10.26 2.20 -26.56
CA SER A 312 11.25 3.25 -26.38
C SER A 312 11.25 4.33 -27.47
N VAL A 313 10.48 4.17 -28.55
CA VAL A 313 10.50 5.11 -29.69
C VAL A 313 9.67 6.36 -29.37
N PRO A 314 10.14 7.58 -29.69
CA PRO A 314 9.33 8.79 -29.55
C PRO A 314 7.98 8.65 -30.28
N PRO A 315 6.84 8.80 -29.61
CA PRO A 315 5.53 8.58 -30.23
C PRO A 315 5.14 9.69 -31.22
N ARG A 316 5.79 10.86 -31.13
CA ARG A 316 5.58 12.07 -31.91
C ARG A 316 6.82 12.95 -31.92
N ASP A 317 6.92 13.87 -32.88
CA ASP A 317 7.90 14.96 -32.84
C ASP A 317 7.47 16.06 -31.85
N HIS A 318 8.39 16.95 -31.48
CA HIS A 318 8.08 18.10 -30.64
C HIS A 318 7.47 19.24 -31.48
N SER A 319 8.06 19.56 -32.64
CA SER A 319 7.73 20.77 -33.41
C SER A 319 6.27 20.87 -33.88
N ARG A 320 5.68 19.76 -34.33
CA ARG A 320 4.30 19.69 -34.82
C ARG A 320 3.37 18.90 -33.91
N ASN A 321 3.92 18.27 -32.87
CA ASN A 321 3.19 17.36 -32.00
C ASN A 321 2.46 16.25 -32.80
N SER A 322 3.12 15.70 -33.82
CA SER A 322 2.55 14.77 -34.80
C SER A 322 3.40 13.52 -34.95
N ARG A 323 2.79 12.42 -35.41
CA ARG A 323 3.54 11.20 -35.76
C ARG A 323 4.34 11.34 -37.05
N ALA A 324 3.98 12.31 -37.89
CA ALA A 324 4.58 12.56 -39.20
C ALA A 324 5.70 13.60 -39.18
N GLY A 325 5.89 14.31 -38.06
CA GLY A 325 7.01 15.24 -37.91
C GLY A 325 8.34 14.50 -37.74
N PHE A 326 9.43 15.23 -38.02
CA PHE A 326 10.77 14.69 -38.10
C PHE A 326 11.62 15.12 -36.92
N PHE A 327 12.35 14.17 -36.35
CA PHE A 327 13.34 14.40 -35.30
C PHE A 327 14.64 13.65 -35.62
N LEU A 328 15.70 13.92 -34.85
CA LEU A 328 16.94 13.15 -34.90
C LEU A 328 16.98 12.12 -33.79
N TYR A 329 17.40 10.91 -34.09
CA TYR A 329 17.64 9.86 -33.10
C TYR A 329 18.95 9.14 -33.36
N VAL A 330 19.48 8.50 -32.32
CA VAL A 330 20.69 7.67 -32.43
C VAL A 330 20.30 6.34 -33.07
N SER A 331 20.79 6.10 -34.30
CA SER A 331 20.64 4.83 -35.00
C SER A 331 21.91 3.99 -34.83
N ASP A 332 21.76 2.71 -34.50
CA ASP A 332 22.83 1.70 -34.56
C ASP A 332 22.57 0.73 -35.71
N THR A 333 23.59 0.47 -36.52
CA THR A 333 23.54 -0.45 -37.67
C THR A 333 24.13 -1.83 -37.36
N SER A 334 24.72 -2.02 -36.18
CA SER A 334 25.39 -3.26 -35.79
C SER A 334 24.43 -4.20 -35.05
N ALA A 335 24.32 -5.45 -35.52
CA ALA A 335 23.57 -6.52 -34.83
C ALA A 335 24.27 -7.02 -33.55
N ALA A 336 25.25 -6.29 -33.03
CA ALA A 336 26.20 -6.72 -32.01
C ALA A 336 26.41 -5.66 -30.92
N GLY A 337 25.33 -5.09 -30.37
CA GLY A 337 25.27 -4.52 -29.01
C GLY A 337 26.37 -3.54 -28.56
N ALA A 338 27.13 -2.93 -29.45
CA ALA A 338 28.26 -2.09 -29.09
C ALA A 338 27.79 -0.64 -28.90
N SER A 339 27.97 -0.12 -27.68
CA SER A 339 27.71 1.28 -27.31
C SER A 339 28.65 2.25 -28.05
N GLY A 340 28.36 2.56 -29.30
CA GLY A 340 29.02 3.65 -30.04
C GLY A 340 28.41 5.02 -29.72
N THR A 341 29.20 6.09 -29.93
CA THR A 341 28.76 7.47 -29.70
C THR A 341 28.39 8.13 -31.02
N ALA A 342 27.15 8.62 -31.16
CA ALA A 342 26.72 9.40 -32.30
C ALA A 342 27.05 10.88 -32.10
N GLN A 343 27.71 11.52 -33.08
CA GLN A 343 28.15 12.92 -32.98
C GLN A 343 27.39 13.83 -33.95
N LEU A 344 26.80 14.90 -33.43
CA LEU A 344 26.18 15.98 -34.19
C LEU A 344 26.92 17.28 -33.93
N SER A 345 27.29 17.98 -34.99
CA SER A 345 28.25 19.08 -34.90
C SER A 345 27.76 20.35 -35.59
N SER A 346 27.93 21.49 -34.94
CA SER A 346 27.45 22.78 -35.43
C SER A 346 28.42 23.45 -36.43
N PRO A 347 28.02 24.54 -37.08
CA PRO A 347 28.95 25.52 -37.63
C PRO A 347 29.81 26.18 -36.54
N ILE A 348 30.86 26.89 -36.95
CA ILE A 348 31.70 27.67 -36.02
C ILE A 348 30.95 28.95 -35.63
N PHE A 349 30.83 29.19 -34.33
CA PHE A 349 30.18 30.36 -33.76
C PHE A 349 31.15 31.27 -33.04
N GLN A 350 30.79 32.56 -32.98
CA GLN A 350 31.37 33.54 -32.10
C GLN A 350 30.31 33.98 -31.08
N ALA A 351 30.53 33.67 -29.80
CA ALA A 351 29.60 34.03 -28.74
C ALA A 351 29.72 35.49 -28.35
N THR A 352 28.58 36.10 -28.07
CA THR A 352 28.45 37.33 -27.27
C THR A 352 28.06 36.95 -25.84
N ASN A 353 27.90 37.93 -24.94
CA ASN A 353 27.49 37.69 -23.55
C ASN A 353 26.09 37.04 -23.37
N SER A 354 25.40 36.70 -24.46
CA SER A 354 24.02 36.16 -24.46
C SER A 354 23.85 34.90 -25.32
N CYS A 355 24.94 34.20 -25.70
CA CYS A 355 24.84 33.02 -26.54
C CYS A 355 24.34 31.79 -25.77
N SER A 356 23.14 31.32 -26.09
CA SER A 356 22.52 30.09 -25.60
C SER A 356 22.00 29.19 -26.71
N LEU A 357 21.95 27.89 -26.43
CA LEU A 357 21.26 26.86 -27.22
C LEU A 357 20.11 26.28 -26.38
N VAL A 358 18.93 26.24 -26.97
CA VAL A 358 17.78 25.47 -26.48
C VAL A 358 17.58 24.27 -27.41
N LEU A 359 17.26 23.11 -26.84
CA LEU A 359 16.88 21.92 -27.58
C LEU A 359 15.89 21.07 -26.79
N TYR A 360 15.18 20.18 -27.47
CA TYR A 360 14.31 19.20 -26.83
C TYR A 360 14.95 17.82 -26.97
N CYS A 361 15.11 17.11 -25.86
CA CYS A 361 15.67 15.78 -25.85
C CYS A 361 14.64 14.74 -25.39
N TYR A 362 14.81 13.52 -25.85
CA TYR A 362 14.00 12.37 -25.48
C TYR A 362 14.94 11.22 -25.16
N LEU A 363 14.94 10.78 -23.90
CA LEU A 363 15.70 9.64 -23.41
C LEU A 363 14.72 8.69 -22.72
N HIS A 364 14.44 7.53 -23.34
CA HIS A 364 13.47 6.58 -22.79
C HIS A 364 13.89 5.13 -22.98
N GLY A 365 13.57 4.27 -22.01
CA GLY A 365 13.73 2.81 -22.10
C GLY A 365 15.04 2.25 -21.56
N SER A 366 15.96 3.09 -21.04
CA SER A 366 17.19 2.60 -20.40
C SER A 366 17.78 3.58 -19.39
N ALA A 367 18.29 3.03 -18.28
CA ALA A 367 19.04 3.79 -17.26
C ALA A 367 20.47 4.16 -17.70
N THR A 368 21.00 3.54 -18.77
CA THR A 368 22.38 3.73 -19.24
C THR A 368 22.52 4.63 -20.48
N SER A 369 21.39 5.08 -21.05
CA SER A 369 21.43 6.01 -22.18
C SER A 369 21.86 7.41 -21.73
N SER A 370 22.64 8.11 -22.55
CA SER A 370 23.12 9.45 -22.22
C SER A 370 23.15 10.41 -23.41
N LEU A 371 23.04 11.70 -23.10
CA LEU A 371 23.14 12.82 -24.03
C LEU A 371 24.07 13.87 -23.43
N SER A 372 25.14 14.20 -24.14
CA SER A 372 26.17 15.14 -23.69
C SER A 372 26.32 16.30 -24.67
N ILE A 373 26.26 17.53 -24.14
CA ILE A 373 26.41 18.77 -24.90
C ILE A 373 27.74 19.41 -24.49
N SER A 374 28.63 19.57 -25.46
CA SER A 374 29.96 20.12 -25.28
C SER A 374 30.27 21.19 -26.31
N TYR A 375 31.32 21.99 -26.05
CA TYR A 375 31.90 22.85 -27.08
C TYR A 375 33.39 22.56 -27.27
N VAL A 376 33.86 22.80 -28.48
CA VAL A 376 35.26 22.65 -28.89
C VAL A 376 35.75 23.99 -29.41
N THR A 377 36.84 24.50 -28.85
CA THR A 377 37.50 25.75 -29.28
C THR A 377 38.56 25.46 -30.35
N ASN A 378 39.14 26.51 -30.95
CA ASN A 378 40.22 26.37 -31.93
C ASN A 378 41.47 25.66 -31.39
N SER A 379 41.67 25.61 -30.06
CA SER A 379 42.72 24.82 -29.41
C SER A 379 42.41 23.31 -29.37
N THR A 380 41.33 22.85 -30.01
CA THR A 380 40.80 21.47 -30.01
C THR A 380 40.44 20.94 -28.62
N THR A 381 40.33 21.82 -27.62
CA THR A 381 39.97 21.44 -26.25
C THR A 381 38.46 21.29 -26.14
N LYS A 382 38.01 20.10 -25.72
CA LYS A 382 36.59 19.78 -25.53
C LYS A 382 36.16 20.12 -24.09
N HIS A 383 35.11 20.90 -23.94
CA HIS A 383 34.54 21.28 -22.66
C HIS A 383 33.08 20.80 -22.56
N LEU A 384 32.78 19.96 -21.58
CA LEU A 384 31.42 19.49 -21.29
C LEU A 384 30.62 20.60 -20.61
N VAL A 385 29.43 20.91 -21.16
CA VAL A 385 28.53 21.94 -20.61
C VAL A 385 27.35 21.31 -19.88
N ARG A 386 26.79 20.24 -20.46
CA ARG A 386 25.62 19.56 -19.92
C ARG A 386 25.68 18.08 -20.26
N GLU A 387 25.23 17.25 -19.34
CA GLU A 387 25.03 15.82 -19.53
C GLU A 387 23.68 15.42 -18.92
N ARG A 388 22.94 14.59 -19.67
CA ARG A 388 21.71 13.92 -19.24
C ARG A 388 21.94 12.42 -19.34
N MET A 389 21.51 11.67 -18.33
CA MET A 389 21.66 10.22 -18.28
C MET A 389 20.40 9.59 -17.71
N GLY A 390 20.05 8.40 -18.19
CA GLY A 390 18.94 7.59 -17.69
C GLY A 390 17.64 7.74 -18.47
N ASP A 391 16.56 7.21 -17.89
CA ASP A 391 15.22 7.23 -18.46
C ASP A 391 14.45 8.46 -17.95
N LEU A 392 14.16 9.40 -18.85
CA LEU A 392 13.38 10.61 -18.57
C LEU A 392 11.86 10.39 -18.80
N GLY A 393 11.46 9.18 -19.21
CA GLY A 393 10.10 8.83 -19.57
C GLY A 393 9.76 9.12 -21.04
N SER A 394 8.54 8.76 -21.45
CA SER A 394 8.05 8.97 -22.83
C SER A 394 7.60 10.42 -23.05
N SER A 395 8.53 11.38 -22.94
CA SER A 395 8.26 12.80 -23.14
C SER A 395 9.47 13.56 -23.68
N TRP A 396 9.21 14.62 -24.45
CA TRP A 396 10.23 15.58 -24.85
C TRP A 396 10.54 16.54 -23.70
N VAL A 397 11.82 16.66 -23.36
CA VAL A 397 12.32 17.48 -22.25
C VAL A 397 13.12 18.64 -22.81
N ARG A 398 12.74 19.85 -22.43
CA ARG A 398 13.44 21.08 -22.82
C ARG A 398 14.77 21.21 -22.06
N GLU A 399 15.83 21.49 -22.80
CA GLU A 399 17.16 21.80 -22.27
C GLU A 399 17.64 23.16 -22.77
N ARG A 400 18.31 23.91 -21.88
CA ARG A 400 18.99 25.15 -22.21
C ARG A 400 20.42 25.12 -21.69
N VAL A 401 21.35 25.53 -22.55
CA VAL A 401 22.76 25.70 -22.21
C VAL A 401 23.25 27.08 -22.65
N ASP A 402 23.91 27.81 -21.74
CA ASP A 402 24.53 29.09 -22.04
C ASP A 402 26.05 28.93 -22.25
N PHE A 403 26.58 29.51 -23.33
CA PHE A 403 27.99 29.46 -23.68
C PHE A 403 28.70 30.76 -23.30
N LYS A 404 29.51 30.71 -22.25
CA LYS A 404 30.36 31.82 -21.79
C LYS A 404 31.77 31.70 -22.39
N VAL A 405 31.86 31.76 -23.71
CA VAL A 405 33.12 31.56 -24.45
C VAL A 405 33.50 32.85 -25.18
N THR A 406 34.76 33.27 -25.06
CA THR A 406 35.29 34.48 -25.74
C THR A 406 35.88 34.18 -27.11
N GLU A 407 36.31 32.93 -27.34
CA GLU A 407 36.89 32.45 -28.60
C GLU A 407 35.80 31.90 -29.54
N SER A 408 36.17 31.66 -30.80
CA SER A 408 35.31 30.91 -31.71
C SER A 408 35.24 29.43 -31.31
N PHE A 409 34.05 28.86 -31.34
CA PHE A 409 33.82 27.49 -30.89
C PHE A 409 32.80 26.77 -31.76
N LYS A 410 32.81 25.44 -31.66
CA LYS A 410 31.84 24.53 -32.28
C LYS A 410 31.07 23.82 -31.18
N VAL A 411 29.75 23.70 -31.31
CA VAL A 411 28.92 22.87 -30.43
C VAL A 411 28.94 21.43 -30.93
N LEU A 412 29.12 20.50 -30.01
CA LEU A 412 29.13 19.06 -30.24
C LEU A 412 28.09 18.41 -29.32
N ILE A 413 27.12 17.72 -29.92
CA ILE A 413 26.07 16.97 -29.24
C ILE A 413 26.33 15.48 -29.47
N GLU A 414 26.53 14.75 -28.39
CA GLU A 414 26.87 13.33 -28.40
C GLU A 414 25.75 12.53 -27.75
N GLY A 415 25.29 11.49 -28.45
CA GLY A 415 24.26 10.57 -27.95
C GLY A 415 24.78 9.15 -27.85
N VAL A 416 24.48 8.49 -26.75
CA VAL A 416 24.77 7.07 -26.51
C VAL A 416 23.45 6.39 -26.15
N ALA A 417 22.94 5.55 -27.06
CA ALA A 417 21.74 4.74 -26.83
C ALA A 417 22.16 3.31 -26.49
N SER A 418 21.55 2.72 -25.45
CA SER A 418 21.72 1.29 -25.16
C SER A 418 20.79 0.43 -26.03
N SER A 419 20.96 -0.88 -26.01
CA SER A 419 20.15 -1.83 -26.80
C SER A 419 18.64 -1.79 -26.52
N ALA A 420 18.22 -1.32 -25.34
CA ALA A 420 16.81 -1.18 -24.95
C ALA A 420 16.30 0.28 -24.96
N GLY A 421 17.22 1.27 -24.98
CA GLY A 421 16.90 2.69 -24.87
C GLY A 421 16.90 3.41 -26.21
N THR A 422 16.27 4.59 -26.25
CA THR A 422 16.36 5.51 -27.39
C THR A 422 16.80 6.88 -26.90
N VAL A 423 17.73 7.50 -27.63
CA VAL A 423 18.12 8.90 -27.47
C VAL A 423 17.73 9.64 -28.74
N ALA A 424 16.91 10.68 -28.59
CA ALA A 424 16.47 11.54 -29.67
C ALA A 424 16.53 13.02 -29.27
N ILE A 425 16.67 13.90 -30.26
CA ILE A 425 16.66 15.35 -30.11
C ILE A 425 15.79 15.98 -31.19
N ASP A 426 15.19 17.10 -30.84
CA ASP A 426 14.37 17.92 -31.73
C ASP A 426 14.56 19.42 -31.41
N ASP A 427 14.14 20.28 -32.34
CA ASP A 427 14.08 21.74 -32.17
C ASP A 427 15.36 22.40 -31.62
N LEU A 428 16.44 22.44 -32.42
CA LEU A 428 17.66 23.18 -32.05
C LEU A 428 17.48 24.68 -32.29
N ILE A 429 17.50 25.45 -31.21
CA ILE A 429 17.23 26.89 -31.22
C ILE A 429 18.43 27.65 -30.66
N LEU A 430 19.10 28.42 -31.51
CA LEU A 430 20.22 29.26 -31.12
C LEU A 430 19.77 30.70 -30.93
N SER A 431 20.12 31.27 -29.78
CA SER A 431 19.89 32.69 -29.48
C SER A 431 20.63 33.62 -30.46
N PRO A 432 20.17 34.88 -30.63
CA PRO A 432 20.86 35.90 -31.44
C PRO A 432 22.31 36.17 -31.00
N GLY A 433 22.65 35.79 -29.76
CA GLY A 433 23.99 35.94 -29.21
C GLY A 433 25.03 35.00 -29.83
N CYS A 434 24.61 33.94 -30.52
CA CYS A 434 25.46 32.96 -31.19
C CYS A 434 25.61 33.29 -32.69
N LYS A 435 26.63 34.08 -33.06
CA LYS A 435 26.80 34.53 -34.44
C LYS A 435 27.62 33.51 -35.25
N PRO A 436 27.11 32.99 -36.38
CA PRO A 436 27.91 32.12 -37.24
C PRO A 436 29.04 32.91 -37.91
N MET A 437 30.26 32.36 -37.93
CA MET A 437 31.35 32.93 -38.73
C MET A 437 31.13 32.57 -40.21
N GLN A 438 30.89 33.57 -41.07
CA GLN A 438 30.85 33.39 -42.52
C GLN A 438 32.24 33.54 -43.14
N GLY A 439 32.79 32.43 -43.62
CA GLY A 439 33.95 32.27 -44.50
C GLY A 439 34.23 30.78 -44.61
N GLU A 440 34.15 30.11 -45.76
CA GLU A 440 34.68 30.48 -47.08
C GLU A 440 33.66 30.29 -48.22
N LEU A 441 33.46 31.34 -49.02
CA LEU A 441 33.06 31.22 -50.41
C LEU A 441 34.28 30.81 -51.24
N GLU A 442 34.11 29.75 -52.04
CA GLU A 442 34.71 29.52 -53.35
C GLU A 442 36.10 30.11 -53.62
N ALA A 443 37.14 29.27 -53.58
CA ALA A 443 38.34 29.45 -54.38
C ALA A 443 38.70 28.15 -55.11
N GLN A 444 38.91 28.29 -56.41
CA GLN A 444 39.02 27.26 -57.43
C GLN A 444 40.28 26.39 -57.28
N GLY A 445 40.13 25.11 -57.67
CA GLY A 445 41.10 24.38 -58.48
C GLY A 445 42.41 23.95 -57.82
N GLY A 446 42.43 22.75 -57.23
CA GLY A 446 43.65 22.03 -56.89
C GLY A 446 43.36 20.58 -56.52
N SER A 447 43.77 19.65 -57.38
CA SER A 447 43.63 18.20 -57.25
C SER A 447 44.20 17.64 -55.92
N PRO A 448 43.57 16.66 -55.25
CA PRO A 448 44.21 15.93 -54.17
C PRO A 448 44.84 14.63 -54.70
N SER A 449 46.17 14.58 -54.68
CA SER A 449 46.92 13.31 -54.68
C SER A 449 47.69 13.20 -53.37
N ASP A 450 47.51 12.04 -52.74
CA ASP A 450 48.32 11.40 -51.70
C ASP A 450 48.37 11.97 -50.27
N ASN A 451 47.61 11.28 -49.41
CA ASN A 451 48.08 10.57 -48.20
C ASN A 451 49.15 11.25 -47.33
N THR A 452 48.67 11.90 -46.27
CA THR A 452 49.38 11.94 -44.98
C THR A 452 48.40 11.76 -43.84
N SER A 453 48.25 10.49 -43.44
CA SER A 453 47.72 10.05 -42.16
C SER A 453 48.45 10.76 -41.04
N THR A 454 47.77 11.67 -40.34
CA THR A 454 48.29 12.33 -39.15
C THR A 454 47.85 11.53 -37.93
N THR A 455 48.77 10.69 -37.45
CA THR A 455 48.72 10.04 -36.13
C THR A 455 48.73 11.10 -35.03
N LEU A 456 47.69 11.15 -34.20
CA LEU A 456 47.72 11.85 -32.91
C LEU A 456 48.77 11.21 -31.98
N PRO A 457 49.44 11.97 -31.11
CA PRO A 457 50.32 11.41 -30.09
C PRO A 457 49.48 10.58 -29.12
N SER A 458 49.77 9.28 -29.09
CA SER A 458 49.33 8.36 -28.06
C SER A 458 49.90 8.80 -26.72
N GLN A 459 49.09 9.51 -25.91
CA GLN A 459 49.09 9.19 -24.49
C GLN A 459 48.58 7.75 -24.40
N THR A 460 49.37 6.87 -23.79
CA THR A 460 48.98 5.51 -23.43
C THR A 460 47.75 5.58 -22.53
N ARG A 461 46.57 5.62 -23.15
CA ARG A 461 45.30 5.33 -22.52
C ARG A 461 45.33 3.83 -22.22
N ALA A 462 45.05 3.46 -20.98
CA ALA A 462 44.73 2.08 -20.63
C ALA A 462 43.72 1.54 -21.67
N ALA A 463 43.84 0.26 -22.03
CA ALA A 463 42.92 -0.37 -22.95
C ALA A 463 41.48 -0.08 -22.49
N PRO A 464 40.57 0.37 -23.39
CA PRO A 464 39.17 0.55 -23.00
C PRO A 464 38.64 -0.82 -22.56
N CYS A 465 38.05 -0.87 -21.36
CA CYS A 465 37.36 -2.05 -20.87
C CYS A 465 36.29 -2.48 -21.88
N THR A 466 35.97 -3.78 -21.90
CA THR A 466 34.91 -4.28 -22.79
C THR A 466 33.54 -3.73 -22.36
N ALA A 467 32.51 -3.83 -23.21
CA ALA A 467 31.20 -3.22 -22.95
C ALA A 467 30.48 -3.77 -21.68
N GLU A 468 30.95 -4.89 -21.13
CA GLU A 468 30.44 -5.53 -19.92
C GLU A 468 31.32 -5.26 -18.68
N GLU A 469 32.36 -4.42 -18.83
CA GLU A 469 33.35 -4.14 -17.79
C GLU A 469 33.44 -2.64 -17.47
N VAL A 470 33.62 -2.33 -16.18
CA VAL A 470 33.83 -0.98 -15.64
C VAL A 470 35.31 -0.80 -15.31
N ALA A 471 35.87 0.34 -15.69
CA ALA A 471 37.26 0.68 -15.39
C ALA A 471 37.40 1.22 -13.96
N CYS A 472 38.27 0.59 -13.16
CA CYS A 472 38.76 1.15 -11.91
C CYS A 472 39.65 2.38 -12.20
N ASP A 473 39.71 3.33 -11.26
CA ASP A 473 40.62 4.47 -11.36
C ASP A 473 42.11 4.00 -11.30
N SER A 474 42.38 2.79 -10.80
CA SER A 474 43.66 2.07 -10.85
C SER A 474 44.07 1.60 -12.25
N GLY A 475 43.13 1.55 -13.20
CA GLY A 475 43.34 1.06 -14.57
C GLY A 475 42.99 -0.41 -14.80
N ASP A 476 42.55 -1.13 -13.78
CA ASP A 476 42.00 -2.50 -13.90
C ASP A 476 40.54 -2.46 -14.38
N CYS A 477 40.05 -3.52 -15.02
CA CYS A 477 38.66 -3.64 -15.45
C CYS A 477 37.95 -4.70 -14.59
N ILE A 478 36.77 -4.38 -14.05
CA ILE A 478 35.90 -5.30 -13.30
C ILE A 478 34.59 -5.51 -14.05
N SER A 479 33.87 -6.59 -13.78
CA SER A 479 32.52 -6.80 -14.33
C SER A 479 31.58 -5.66 -13.90
N ALA A 480 30.71 -5.20 -14.78
CA ALA A 480 29.75 -4.13 -14.47
C ALA A 480 28.78 -4.50 -13.33
N GLU A 481 28.60 -5.79 -13.03
CA GLU A 481 27.79 -6.26 -11.90
C GLU A 481 28.48 -6.11 -10.53
N LEU A 482 29.80 -5.91 -10.52
CA LEU A 482 30.64 -5.69 -9.33
C LEU A 482 30.86 -4.20 -9.06
N ALA A 483 30.27 -3.31 -9.86
CA ALA A 483 30.28 -1.89 -9.59
C ALA A 483 29.08 -1.51 -8.72
N CYS A 484 29.31 -0.74 -7.67
CA CYS A 484 28.28 -0.33 -6.70
C CYS A 484 27.61 -1.51 -5.98
N ASP A 485 28.33 -2.59 -5.71
CA ASP A 485 27.82 -3.80 -5.06
C ASP A 485 28.03 -3.81 -3.53
N PHE A 486 28.48 -2.69 -2.96
CA PHE A 486 28.82 -2.50 -1.55
C PHE A 486 30.05 -3.30 -1.10
N ALA A 487 30.87 -3.82 -2.03
CA ALA A 487 32.15 -4.48 -1.76
C ALA A 487 33.28 -3.81 -2.54
N GLU A 488 34.41 -3.54 -1.86
CA GLU A 488 35.60 -2.99 -2.53
C GLU A 488 36.29 -4.09 -3.35
N THR A 489 35.95 -4.19 -4.64
CA THR A 489 36.55 -5.11 -5.60
C THR A 489 37.75 -4.48 -6.29
N CYS A 490 37.67 -3.20 -6.65
CA CYS A 490 38.84 -2.45 -7.14
C CYS A 490 39.86 -2.29 -6.00
N ALA A 491 41.16 -2.43 -6.30
CA ALA A 491 42.22 -2.31 -5.30
C ALA A 491 42.30 -0.91 -4.64
N ASP A 492 41.73 0.10 -5.29
CA ASP A 492 41.62 1.48 -4.81
C ASP A 492 40.21 1.86 -4.32
N GLY A 493 39.27 0.90 -4.31
CA GLY A 493 37.85 1.07 -3.96
C GLY A 493 37.10 2.05 -4.87
N SER A 494 37.58 2.30 -6.08
CA SER A 494 36.98 3.27 -7.01
C SER A 494 35.61 2.85 -7.55
N ASP A 495 35.34 1.55 -7.54
CA ASP A 495 34.05 0.93 -7.83
C ASP A 495 32.91 1.42 -6.92
N GLU A 496 33.20 1.71 -5.65
CA GLU A 496 32.18 2.10 -4.66
C GLU A 496 32.08 3.62 -4.40
N LYS A 497 33.03 4.43 -4.92
CA LYS A 497 33.10 5.88 -4.63
C LYS A 497 32.03 6.73 -5.33
N ARG A 498 31.49 6.25 -6.44
CA ARG A 498 30.51 6.99 -7.26
C ARG A 498 29.12 6.36 -7.21
N CYS A 499 28.78 5.74 -6.08
CA CYS A 499 27.56 4.94 -5.91
C CYS A 499 26.51 5.62 -5.00
N GLY A 500 26.51 6.94 -4.93
CA GLY A 500 25.54 7.74 -4.17
C GLY A 500 25.98 8.12 -2.75
N ALA A 501 26.90 7.38 -2.12
CA ALA A 501 27.48 7.76 -0.83
C ALA A 501 28.42 8.96 -1.02
N THR A 502 28.06 10.12 -0.46
CA THR A 502 28.81 11.36 -0.69
C THR A 502 28.48 12.46 0.31
N THR A 503 29.47 13.33 0.53
CA THR A 503 29.33 14.62 1.22
C THR A 503 29.24 15.78 0.22
N PHE A 504 29.07 15.50 -1.07
CA PHE A 504 28.99 16.45 -2.19
C PHE A 504 30.19 17.39 -2.43
N GLU A 505 31.24 17.34 -1.60
CA GLU A 505 32.45 18.18 -1.71
C GLU A 505 33.22 17.98 -3.02
N ALA A 506 33.29 16.73 -3.49
CA ALA A 506 34.01 16.34 -4.71
C ALA A 506 33.12 16.32 -5.98
N GLY A 507 31.83 16.66 -5.85
CA GLY A 507 30.83 16.59 -6.93
C GLY A 507 29.56 15.85 -6.50
N ALA A 508 28.74 15.42 -7.45
CA ALA A 508 27.44 14.81 -7.16
C ALA A 508 27.52 13.38 -6.59
N GLY A 509 28.71 12.77 -6.46
CA GLY A 509 28.88 11.45 -5.86
C GLY A 509 28.14 10.29 -6.55
N GLY A 510 27.85 10.42 -7.85
CA GLY A 510 27.05 9.47 -8.62
C GLY A 510 25.56 9.82 -8.74
N TRP A 511 25.08 10.85 -8.04
CA TRP A 511 23.72 11.32 -8.22
C TRP A 511 23.54 12.02 -9.57
N HIS A 512 22.55 11.57 -10.35
CA HIS A 512 22.20 12.12 -11.65
C HIS A 512 20.82 12.78 -11.60
N ASP A 513 20.72 14.02 -12.08
CA ASP A 513 19.45 14.74 -12.22
C ASP A 513 18.66 14.23 -13.43
N VAL A 514 17.49 13.65 -13.16
CA VAL A 514 16.53 13.12 -14.16
C VAL A 514 15.23 13.93 -14.15
N SER A 515 15.31 15.17 -13.70
CA SER A 515 14.18 16.09 -13.63
C SER A 515 13.74 16.54 -15.03
N VAL A 516 12.43 16.45 -15.28
CA VAL A 516 11.78 16.89 -16.53
C VAL A 516 11.09 18.26 -16.41
N GLY A 517 11.03 18.81 -15.19
CA GLY A 517 10.28 20.02 -14.88
C GLY A 517 11.13 21.27 -14.63
N ARG A 518 10.48 22.30 -14.08
CA ARG A 518 11.08 23.59 -13.70
C ARG A 518 11.91 23.55 -12.42
N LEU A 519 12.03 22.39 -11.78
CA LEU A 519 12.92 22.14 -10.67
C LEU A 519 13.94 21.08 -11.06
N ARG A 520 15.15 21.20 -10.53
CA ARG A 520 16.22 20.21 -10.71
C ARG A 520 17.06 20.07 -9.46
N TRP A 521 17.76 18.94 -9.35
CA TRP A 521 18.82 18.77 -8.36
C TRP A 521 20.15 19.26 -8.92
N GLY A 522 20.89 20.00 -8.09
CA GLY A 522 22.22 20.48 -8.43
C GLY A 522 23.10 20.64 -7.20
N VAL A 523 24.39 20.35 -7.36
CA VAL A 523 25.38 20.59 -6.30
C VAL A 523 25.58 22.10 -6.17
N GLN A 524 25.41 22.60 -4.95
CA GLN A 524 25.58 24.01 -4.60
C GLN A 524 26.71 24.15 -3.58
N ARG A 525 27.59 25.14 -3.78
CA ARG A 525 28.63 25.52 -2.81
C ARG A 525 28.15 26.74 -2.02
N ALA A 526 28.28 26.72 -0.70
CA ALA A 526 27.93 27.86 0.12
C ALA A 526 28.82 29.08 -0.22
N THR A 527 28.22 30.27 -0.34
CA THR A 527 28.89 31.50 -0.81
C THR A 527 29.03 32.59 0.25
N GLU A 528 28.37 32.50 1.41
CA GLU A 528 28.53 33.41 2.55
C GLU A 528 28.05 32.77 3.87
N ALA A 529 28.28 33.44 5.02
CA ALA A 529 28.05 32.96 6.40
C ALA A 529 26.58 32.74 6.81
N ALA A 530 25.76 32.16 5.94
CA ALA A 530 24.47 31.57 6.30
C ALA A 530 24.62 30.17 6.95
N ASN A 531 25.85 29.68 7.10
CA ASN A 531 26.14 28.36 7.64
C ASN A 531 26.35 28.38 9.16
N THR A 532 25.30 28.01 9.89
CA THR A 532 25.46 27.34 11.20
C THR A 532 24.59 26.09 11.32
N VAL A 533 23.89 25.69 10.25
CA VAL A 533 22.64 24.93 10.40
C VAL A 533 22.76 23.48 9.89
N LEU A 534 23.34 23.24 8.70
CA LEU A 534 23.43 21.88 8.13
C LEU A 534 24.64 21.02 8.55
N THR A 535 25.71 21.60 9.09
CA THR A 535 26.99 20.88 9.32
C THR A 535 27.17 20.32 10.74
N GLY A 536 26.27 20.58 11.68
CA GLY A 536 26.32 20.04 13.05
C GLY A 536 27.55 20.41 13.92
N GLU A 537 28.59 21.02 13.35
CA GLU A 537 29.81 21.41 14.06
C GLU A 537 30.17 22.88 13.80
N ALA A 538 30.32 23.64 14.89
CA ALA A 538 30.92 24.96 14.88
C ALA A 538 32.45 24.81 14.74
N VAL A 539 32.97 24.89 13.52
CA VAL A 539 34.42 24.92 13.29
C VAL A 539 34.99 26.23 13.86
N PRO A 540 36.01 26.19 14.74
CA PRO A 540 36.65 27.40 15.25
C PRO A 540 37.26 28.19 14.10
N THR A 541 36.98 29.48 14.03
CA THR A 541 37.48 30.42 13.02
C THR A 541 38.98 30.67 13.18
N THR A 542 39.82 29.70 12.85
CA THR A 542 41.26 29.89 12.63
C THR A 542 41.78 28.84 11.65
N GLU A 543 41.23 28.77 10.44
CA GLU A 543 41.90 28.29 9.23
C GLU A 543 40.99 28.59 8.03
N THR A 544 41.60 28.87 6.87
CA THR A 544 40.95 29.30 5.62
C THR A 544 39.61 28.61 5.36
N THR A 545 38.52 29.39 5.38
CA THR A 545 37.12 28.95 5.22
C THR A 545 36.90 28.21 3.90
N ARG A 546 36.89 26.88 3.95
CA ARG A 546 36.23 26.04 2.93
C ARG A 546 34.74 26.02 3.28
N PHE A 547 33.92 26.66 2.45
CA PHE A 547 32.48 26.52 2.51
C PHE A 547 32.08 25.14 1.96
N GLY A 548 31.28 24.38 2.70
CA GLY A 548 30.85 23.04 2.29
C GLY A 548 29.88 23.05 1.10
N ALA A 549 29.79 21.91 0.41
CA ALA A 549 28.91 21.67 -0.72
C ALA A 549 27.78 20.70 -0.35
N PHE A 550 26.60 20.89 -0.94
CA PHE A 550 25.43 20.05 -0.70
C PHE A 550 24.59 19.93 -1.98
N LEU A 551 23.69 18.95 -2.04
CA LEU A 551 22.76 18.80 -3.17
C LEU A 551 21.46 19.54 -2.85
N ALA A 552 21.12 20.53 -3.66
CA ALA A 552 19.94 21.38 -3.43
C ALA A 552 19.02 21.42 -4.65
N LEU A 553 17.75 21.74 -4.37
CA LEU A 553 16.79 22.11 -5.41
C LEU A 553 17.15 23.48 -5.99
N GLN A 554 17.19 23.52 -7.32
CA GLN A 554 17.51 24.71 -8.10
C GLN A 554 16.47 24.87 -9.22
N ALA A 555 16.44 26.05 -9.83
CA ALA A 555 15.62 26.29 -11.03
C ALA A 555 16.08 25.37 -12.17
N GLY A 556 15.12 24.65 -12.75
CA GLY A 556 15.28 23.76 -13.90
C GLY A 556 14.78 24.40 -15.19
N GLU A 557 15.22 23.86 -16.32
CA GLU A 557 14.91 24.37 -17.67
C GLU A 557 13.72 23.67 -18.34
N GLY A 558 13.20 22.62 -17.69
CA GLY A 558 12.09 21.82 -18.19
C GLY A 558 10.76 22.58 -18.11
N GLN A 559 9.77 22.12 -18.89
CA GLN A 559 8.50 22.82 -19.02
C GLN A 559 7.48 22.40 -17.96
N ALA A 560 7.55 21.15 -17.50
CA ALA A 560 6.58 20.57 -16.57
C ALA A 560 6.72 21.16 -15.16
N MET A 561 5.62 21.16 -14.41
CA MET A 561 5.62 21.47 -12.97
C MET A 561 5.80 20.20 -12.12
N ALA A 562 6.68 19.31 -12.58
CA ALA A 562 6.98 18.05 -11.92
C ALA A 562 7.95 18.25 -10.75
N ALA A 563 7.89 17.35 -9.77
CA ALA A 563 8.90 17.27 -8.72
C ALA A 563 10.28 16.98 -9.34
N ALA A 564 11.32 17.61 -8.80
CA ALA A 564 12.69 17.33 -9.20
C ALA A 564 13.08 15.91 -8.76
N LYS A 565 13.78 15.21 -9.63
CA LYS A 565 14.20 13.82 -9.46
C LYS A 565 15.71 13.69 -9.59
N ALA A 566 16.36 13.04 -8.64
CA ALA A 566 17.74 12.60 -8.77
C ALA A 566 17.88 11.12 -8.46
N ARG A 567 18.70 10.39 -9.22
CA ARG A 567 18.90 8.95 -9.06
C ARG A 567 20.36 8.59 -8.85
N THR A 568 20.60 7.56 -8.05
CA THR A 568 21.91 6.90 -7.97
C THR A 568 22.19 6.10 -9.25
N PRO A 569 23.43 5.63 -9.49
CA PRO A 569 23.66 4.54 -10.43
C PRO A 569 22.96 3.26 -9.96
N LEU A 570 23.01 2.21 -10.79
CA LEU A 570 22.53 0.89 -10.38
C LEU A 570 23.38 0.39 -9.20
N LEU A 571 22.74 0.18 -8.06
CA LEU A 571 23.32 -0.41 -6.87
C LEU A 571 23.10 -1.93 -6.94
N GLY A 572 24.10 -2.71 -6.52
CA GLY A 572 24.03 -4.17 -6.47
C GLY A 572 23.06 -4.70 -5.40
N PRO A 573 22.96 -6.03 -5.24
CA PRO A 573 22.13 -6.67 -4.23
C PRO A 573 22.46 -6.17 -2.81
N SER A 574 21.45 -6.07 -1.95
CA SER A 574 21.62 -5.57 -0.58
C SER A 574 21.12 -6.54 0.49
N GLY A 575 21.69 -6.44 1.69
CA GLY A 575 21.28 -7.20 2.87
C GLY A 575 20.03 -6.63 3.56
N PRO A 576 19.37 -7.40 4.45
CA PRO A 576 18.11 -7.01 5.12
C PRO A 576 18.24 -5.77 6.03
N ALA A 577 19.46 -5.49 6.51
CA ALA A 577 19.75 -4.34 7.36
C ALA A 577 20.13 -3.07 6.59
N CYS A 578 20.16 -3.13 5.26
CA CYS A 578 20.59 -2.03 4.42
C CYS A 578 19.74 -0.78 4.70
N ALA A 579 20.42 0.30 5.07
CA ALA A 579 19.81 1.59 5.33
C ALA A 579 20.63 2.70 4.68
N MET A 580 19.94 3.75 4.24
CA MET A 580 20.56 5.01 3.81
C MET A 580 20.40 6.04 4.93
N GLU A 581 21.49 6.66 5.36
CA GLU A 581 21.44 7.82 6.25
C GLU A 581 21.72 9.10 5.46
N MET A 582 20.97 10.16 5.74
CA MET A 582 21.20 11.47 5.13
C MET A 582 20.78 12.60 6.07
N SER A 583 21.43 13.75 5.94
CA SER A 583 20.95 15.02 6.48
C SER A 583 20.06 15.71 5.45
N TYR A 584 18.96 16.32 5.90
CA TYR A 584 18.05 17.03 5.02
C TYR A 584 17.60 18.36 5.63
N HIS A 585 17.26 19.30 4.77
CA HIS A 585 16.63 20.57 5.09
C HIS A 585 15.51 20.85 4.09
N ILE A 586 14.35 21.28 4.57
CA ILE A 586 13.27 21.80 3.73
C ILE A 586 12.60 23.00 4.41
N HIS A 587 12.55 24.12 3.68
CA HIS A 587 11.83 25.34 4.03
C HIS A 587 10.73 25.60 3.00
N HIS A 588 9.56 26.03 3.45
CA HIS A 588 8.37 25.90 2.64
C HIS A 588 7.27 26.97 2.95
N SER A 589 6.64 27.51 1.89
CA SER A 589 5.33 28.20 1.87
C SER A 589 4.71 28.08 0.45
N PRO A 590 3.45 27.61 0.18
CA PRO A 590 2.48 26.83 0.94
C PRO A 590 2.26 25.34 0.48
N GLN A 591 2.94 24.83 -0.57
CA GLN A 591 3.19 23.38 -0.76
C GLN A 591 4.67 22.96 -0.96
N GLY A 592 5.21 22.03 -0.14
CA GLY A 592 6.57 21.51 -0.30
C GLY A 592 6.83 20.18 0.42
N PHE A 593 7.46 19.24 -0.30
CA PHE A 593 7.78 17.90 0.21
C PHE A 593 9.16 17.43 -0.26
N LEU A 594 9.77 16.57 0.54
CA LEU A 594 10.98 15.84 0.22
C LEU A 594 10.74 14.35 0.47
N ALA A 595 11.14 13.50 -0.46
CA ALA A 595 10.93 12.06 -0.39
C ALA A 595 12.09 11.26 -0.97
N VAL A 596 12.21 10.02 -0.50
CA VAL A 596 13.13 8.99 -0.98
C VAL A 596 12.29 7.80 -1.45
N SER A 597 12.48 7.40 -2.69
CA SER A 597 11.88 6.20 -3.27
C SER A 597 12.97 5.22 -3.73
N ILE A 598 12.60 3.95 -3.82
CA ILE A 598 13.47 2.86 -4.26
C ILE A 598 12.87 2.31 -5.55
N THR A 599 13.66 2.26 -6.62
CA THR A 599 13.23 1.73 -7.92
C THR A 599 13.95 0.42 -8.20
N ASP A 600 13.20 -0.67 -8.36
CA ASP A 600 13.74 -1.94 -8.87
C ASP A 600 13.92 -1.85 -10.38
N HIS A 601 15.16 -2.03 -10.84
CA HIS A 601 15.50 -1.81 -12.24
C HIS A 601 14.88 -2.85 -13.18
N THR A 602 14.62 -4.07 -12.70
CA THR A 602 14.17 -5.19 -13.54
C THR A 602 12.66 -5.21 -13.72
N THR A 603 11.92 -4.82 -12.68
CA THR A 603 10.45 -4.76 -12.69
C THR A 603 9.93 -3.36 -13.01
N GLY A 604 10.79 -2.33 -12.94
CA GLY A 604 10.40 -0.94 -13.09
C GLY A 604 9.51 -0.42 -11.95
N THR A 605 9.40 -1.15 -10.84
CA THR A 605 8.53 -0.79 -9.71
C THR A 605 9.24 0.19 -8.79
N THR A 606 8.58 1.30 -8.48
CA THR A 606 9.08 2.32 -7.56
C THR A 606 8.25 2.33 -6.28
N HIS A 607 8.90 2.25 -5.13
CA HIS A 607 8.26 2.24 -3.81
C HIS A 607 8.74 3.43 -2.99
N LEU A 608 7.82 4.17 -2.34
CA LEU A 608 8.15 5.26 -1.44
C LEU A 608 8.73 4.69 -0.13
N ALA A 609 9.99 4.98 0.17
CA ALA A 609 10.67 4.48 1.36
C ALA A 609 10.61 5.49 2.53
N TRP A 610 10.60 6.79 2.22
CA TRP A 610 10.50 7.85 3.22
C TRP A 610 9.98 9.14 2.59
N HIS A 611 9.28 9.97 3.37
CA HIS A 611 8.93 11.32 2.98
C HIS A 611 8.79 12.24 4.20
N THR A 612 8.87 13.55 3.97
CA THR A 612 8.57 14.60 4.94
C THR A 612 7.94 15.80 4.25
N TRP A 613 7.20 16.59 5.02
CA TRP A 613 6.52 17.79 4.55
C TRP A 613 7.00 19.00 5.35
N GLY A 614 7.18 20.14 4.69
CA GLY A 614 7.43 21.40 5.39
C GLY A 614 6.18 21.91 6.10
N HIS A 615 5.98 21.55 7.37
CA HIS A 615 4.85 22.03 8.18
C HIS A 615 5.11 23.48 8.61
N ALA A 616 4.36 24.46 8.09
CA ALA A 616 4.33 25.88 8.51
C ALA A 616 5.64 26.43 9.12
N GLY A 617 6.79 26.14 8.49
CA GLY A 617 8.13 26.33 9.06
C GLY A 617 9.23 25.50 8.35
N THR A 618 10.47 25.58 8.87
CA THR A 618 11.64 24.77 8.45
C THR A 618 11.61 23.39 9.10
N ALA A 619 11.77 22.32 8.31
CA ALA A 619 12.08 20.98 8.82
C ALA A 619 13.51 20.61 8.45
N GLU A 620 14.31 20.24 9.44
CA GLU A 620 15.71 19.83 9.28
C GLU A 620 16.01 18.67 10.22
N GLY A 621 16.86 17.75 9.77
CA GLY A 621 17.35 16.67 10.62
C GLY A 621 18.18 15.64 9.87
N ARG A 622 18.59 14.62 10.62
CA ARG A 622 19.18 13.40 10.08
C ARG A 622 18.14 12.30 10.07
N VAL A 623 18.02 11.60 8.95
CA VAL A 623 17.09 10.48 8.78
C VAL A 623 17.85 9.21 8.42
N ARG A 624 17.36 8.08 8.94
CA ARG A 624 17.78 6.74 8.54
C ARG A 624 16.62 6.08 7.79
N VAL A 625 16.78 5.87 6.49
CA VAL A 625 15.81 5.28 5.58
C VAL A 625 16.15 3.81 5.36
N LEU A 626 15.25 2.89 5.71
CA LEU A 626 15.48 1.45 5.50
C LEU A 626 15.27 1.09 4.01
N LEU A 627 16.29 0.50 3.39
CA LEU A 627 16.23 0.04 2.00
C LEU A 627 15.87 -1.46 1.91
N GLY A 628 16.33 -2.25 2.89
CA GLY A 628 16.04 -3.67 3.05
C GLY A 628 16.80 -4.61 2.11
N GLU A 629 16.47 -5.90 2.18
CA GLU A 629 17.08 -6.95 1.37
C GLU A 629 16.64 -6.82 -0.09
N ARG A 630 17.58 -6.82 -1.03
CA ARG A 630 17.32 -6.78 -2.48
C ARG A 630 18.14 -7.85 -3.16
N THR A 631 17.46 -8.74 -3.88
CA THR A 631 18.10 -9.83 -4.63
C THR A 631 18.56 -9.40 -6.01
N ARG A 632 18.15 -8.21 -6.46
CA ARG A 632 18.44 -7.65 -7.79
C ARG A 632 18.95 -6.21 -7.66
N PRO A 633 19.64 -5.70 -8.69
CA PRO A 633 20.08 -4.31 -8.70
C PRO A 633 18.91 -3.32 -8.61
N PHE A 634 19.12 -2.23 -7.89
CA PHE A 634 18.11 -1.20 -7.63
C PHE A 634 18.72 0.21 -7.68
N GLN A 635 17.88 1.24 -7.73
CA GLN A 635 18.31 2.64 -7.63
C GLN A 635 17.56 3.33 -6.51
N VAL A 636 18.21 4.29 -5.85
CA VAL A 636 17.55 5.22 -4.94
C VAL A 636 17.21 6.48 -5.72
N GLU A 637 15.97 6.95 -5.59
CA GLU A 637 15.46 8.17 -6.22
C GLU A 637 15.08 9.20 -5.15
N LEU A 638 15.58 10.43 -5.31
CA LEU A 638 15.22 11.59 -4.50
C LEU A 638 14.14 12.39 -5.22
N LEU A 639 13.08 12.72 -4.50
CA LEU A 639 11.97 13.52 -4.99
C LEU A 639 11.87 14.79 -4.17
N GLY A 640 11.88 15.95 -4.84
CA GLY A 640 11.75 17.25 -4.17
C GLY A 640 10.80 18.18 -4.91
N LEU A 641 9.89 18.81 -4.17
CA LEU A 641 9.01 19.85 -4.68
C LEU A 641 8.97 20.99 -3.67
N VAL A 642 9.30 22.20 -4.12
CA VAL A 642 9.20 23.46 -3.36
C VAL A 642 8.88 24.59 -4.33
N ASP A 643 8.30 25.67 -3.84
CA ASP A 643 8.24 26.92 -4.59
C ASP A 643 9.49 27.76 -4.33
N LEU A 644 10.39 27.84 -5.31
CA LEU A 644 11.61 28.64 -5.23
C LEU A 644 11.34 30.15 -5.31
N GLN A 645 10.20 30.58 -5.88
CA GLN A 645 9.85 32.00 -6.02
C GLN A 645 9.40 32.59 -4.67
N ASP A 646 8.73 31.79 -3.84
CA ASP A 646 8.26 32.16 -2.50
C ASP A 646 9.25 31.81 -1.36
N SER A 647 10.56 31.84 -1.64
CA SER A 647 11.63 31.54 -0.67
C SER A 647 11.66 30.10 -0.14
N GLY A 648 11.00 29.16 -0.81
CA GLY A 648 11.13 27.73 -0.52
C GLY A 648 12.53 27.23 -0.86
N SER A 649 13.03 26.25 -0.10
CA SER A 649 14.30 25.59 -0.39
C SER A 649 14.30 24.16 0.12
N ALA A 650 14.98 23.26 -0.58
CA ALA A 650 15.26 21.92 -0.07
C ALA A 650 16.69 21.51 -0.43
N ALA A 651 17.37 20.87 0.51
CA ALA A 651 18.73 20.40 0.34
C ALA A 651 18.96 19.10 1.12
N ILE A 652 19.90 18.30 0.64
CA ILE A 652 20.40 17.11 1.32
C ILE A 652 21.92 17.13 1.39
N ASP A 653 22.47 16.49 2.41
CA ASP A 653 23.91 16.37 2.63
C ASP A 653 24.24 15.06 3.38
N ASN A 654 25.52 14.68 3.38
CA ASN A 654 26.07 13.54 4.12
C ASN A 654 25.30 12.22 3.91
N VAL A 655 25.17 11.82 2.65
CA VAL A 655 24.52 10.55 2.27
C VAL A 655 25.48 9.39 2.50
N THR A 656 25.08 8.40 3.29
CA THR A 656 25.85 7.17 3.51
C THR A 656 24.95 5.92 3.47
N PHE A 657 25.51 4.80 3.02
CA PHE A 657 24.86 3.49 3.08
C PHE A 657 25.43 2.68 4.24
N VAL A 658 24.54 2.16 5.08
CA VAL A 658 24.87 1.47 6.33
C VAL A 658 24.38 0.04 6.24
N GLN A 659 25.28 -0.93 6.48
CA GLN A 659 24.98 -2.37 6.51
C GLN A 659 24.30 -2.89 5.23
N CYS A 660 24.69 -2.36 4.07
CA CYS A 660 24.09 -2.74 2.79
C CYS A 660 24.68 -3.99 2.14
N HIS A 661 25.91 -4.37 2.51
CA HIS A 661 26.51 -5.62 2.02
C HIS A 661 25.59 -6.83 2.34
N PRO A 662 25.34 -7.76 1.40
CA PRO A 662 24.42 -8.90 1.59
C PRO A 662 24.67 -9.75 2.85
N ASP A 663 25.94 -9.87 3.25
CA ASP A 663 26.35 -10.64 4.43
C ASP A 663 26.40 -9.83 5.74
N ALA A 664 26.03 -8.55 5.74
CA ALA A 664 26.02 -7.73 6.94
C ALA A 664 24.86 -8.13 7.88
N VAL A 665 25.18 -8.53 9.12
CA VAL A 665 24.19 -8.93 10.14
C VAL A 665 24.23 -7.94 11.32
N PRO A 666 23.10 -7.31 11.71
CA PRO A 666 23.03 -6.44 12.88
C PRO A 666 23.29 -7.18 14.20
N SER A 667 23.76 -6.47 15.23
CA SER A 667 24.00 -7.04 16.57
C SER A 667 22.74 -7.58 17.25
N GLU A 668 21.57 -7.02 16.94
CA GLU A 668 20.27 -7.41 17.51
C GLU A 668 19.60 -8.56 16.74
N ALA A 669 20.22 -9.05 15.66
CA ALA A 669 19.63 -10.03 14.74
C ALA A 669 19.27 -11.39 15.37
N ALA A 670 19.87 -11.73 16.52
CA ALA A 670 19.60 -12.97 17.25
C ALA A 670 18.41 -12.86 18.22
N GLU A 671 17.87 -11.66 18.48
CA GLU A 671 16.82 -11.41 19.47
C GLU A 671 15.42 -11.64 18.88
N LEU A 672 14.90 -12.86 19.06
CA LEU A 672 13.55 -13.23 18.60
C LEU A 672 12.42 -12.78 19.52
N SER A 673 12.72 -12.44 20.78
CA SER A 673 11.71 -11.94 21.73
C SER A 673 11.62 -10.42 21.61
N CYS A 674 10.42 -9.87 21.53
CA CYS A 674 10.22 -8.44 21.28
C CYS A 674 8.84 -7.99 21.77
N ASN A 675 8.80 -6.93 22.56
CA ASN A 675 7.57 -6.25 22.99
C ASN A 675 7.34 -4.91 22.27
N PHE A 676 8.08 -4.65 21.19
CA PHE A 676 7.96 -3.48 20.31
C PHE A 676 8.10 -2.07 20.91
N GLU A 677 8.43 -1.94 22.19
CA GLU A 677 8.59 -0.65 22.89
C GLU A 677 9.80 0.18 22.42
N ARG A 678 10.85 -0.46 21.89
CA ARG A 678 12.11 0.20 21.47
C ARG A 678 12.46 0.00 19.99
N GLY A 679 11.54 -0.57 19.20
CA GLY A 679 11.76 -0.94 17.80
C GLY A 679 11.34 -2.39 17.53
N THR A 680 11.90 -3.00 16.49
CA THR A 680 11.49 -4.34 16.03
C THR A 680 12.42 -5.48 16.47
N CYS A 681 13.41 -5.20 17.33
CA CYS A 681 14.37 -6.20 17.83
C CYS A 681 15.05 -6.97 16.65
N GLY A 682 15.13 -8.31 16.73
CA GLY A 682 15.62 -9.16 15.63
C GLY A 682 14.65 -9.36 14.46
N TRP A 683 13.56 -8.59 14.39
CA TRP A 683 12.59 -8.61 13.31
C TRP A 683 12.76 -7.39 12.41
N TYR A 684 12.50 -7.56 11.12
CA TYR A 684 12.46 -6.47 10.14
C TYR A 684 11.26 -6.66 9.22
N GLN A 685 10.78 -5.55 8.68
CA GLN A 685 9.69 -5.57 7.72
C GLN A 685 10.25 -5.84 6.33
N ASP A 686 9.64 -6.79 5.63
CA ASP A 686 10.00 -7.06 4.25
C ASP A 686 9.64 -5.85 3.37
N GLN A 687 10.67 -5.23 2.78
CA GLN A 687 10.49 -4.03 1.97
C GLN A 687 9.79 -4.32 0.64
N SER A 688 9.73 -5.58 0.20
CA SER A 688 8.96 -6.01 -0.97
C SER A 688 7.47 -6.24 -0.68
N SER A 689 7.04 -6.25 0.58
CA SER A 689 5.62 -6.36 0.95
C SER A 689 4.80 -5.17 0.47
N ASP A 690 3.57 -5.41 0.05
CA ASP A 690 2.68 -4.40 -0.54
C ASP A 690 2.22 -3.34 0.46
N PHE A 691 2.15 -3.72 1.74
CA PHE A 691 1.89 -2.82 2.84
C PHE A 691 2.79 -3.14 4.04
N LYS A 692 2.88 -2.21 4.99
CA LYS A 692 3.85 -2.24 6.09
C LYS A 692 3.15 -2.37 7.44
N TRP A 693 3.85 -3.00 8.38
CA TRP A 693 3.52 -2.95 9.80
C TRP A 693 3.91 -1.57 10.35
N VAL A 694 3.05 -0.97 11.16
CA VAL A 694 3.25 0.35 11.76
C VAL A 694 3.25 0.23 13.28
N HIS A 695 4.03 1.05 13.97
CA HIS A 695 3.97 1.14 15.42
C HIS A 695 2.65 1.82 15.82
N GLY A 696 1.75 1.06 16.44
CA GLY A 696 0.48 1.56 16.98
C GLY A 696 0.70 2.20 18.34
N THR A 697 0.05 3.34 18.59
CA THR A 697 0.21 4.17 19.80
C THR A 697 -1.08 4.35 20.60
N GLY A 698 -2.11 3.55 20.32
CA GLY A 698 -3.38 3.58 21.03
C GLY A 698 -4.41 4.62 20.54
N GLN A 699 -4.03 5.57 19.67
CA GLN A 699 -4.99 6.51 19.07
C GLN A 699 -5.83 5.81 17.99
N GLY A 700 -7.04 5.36 18.34
CA GLY A 700 -8.02 4.82 17.40
C GLY A 700 -7.76 3.39 16.91
N GLN A 701 -6.63 2.79 17.30
CA GLN A 701 -6.22 1.42 16.95
C GLN A 701 -6.30 0.42 18.14
N GLY A 702 -6.81 0.85 19.30
CA GLY A 702 -6.93 0.04 20.53
C GLY A 702 -5.68 0.10 21.42
N SER A 703 -5.79 -0.29 22.71
CA SER A 703 -4.68 -0.23 23.67
C SER A 703 -3.60 -1.28 23.38
N ASP A 704 -2.36 -0.94 23.73
CA ASP A 704 -1.20 -1.84 23.82
C ASP A 704 -1.44 -2.97 24.84
N HIS A 705 -0.89 -4.17 24.62
CA HIS A 705 -1.05 -5.29 25.55
C HIS A 705 -0.08 -5.16 26.73
N THR A 706 1.17 -4.73 26.49
CA THR A 706 2.25 -4.72 27.48
C THR A 706 1.95 -3.79 28.68
N THR A 707 1.53 -2.56 28.40
CA THR A 707 1.37 -1.49 29.41
C THR A 707 0.01 -0.79 29.35
N GLY A 708 -0.78 -1.05 28.30
CA GLY A 708 -2.04 -0.35 28.02
C GLY A 708 -1.85 1.01 27.33
N SER A 709 -0.63 1.55 27.28
CA SER A 709 -0.29 2.84 26.65
C SER A 709 1.07 2.85 25.93
N GLY A 710 1.61 1.68 25.61
CA GLY A 710 2.89 1.47 24.94
C GLY A 710 2.76 1.32 23.42
N TYR A 711 3.70 0.59 22.83
CA TYR A 711 3.78 0.39 21.39
C TYR A 711 3.58 -1.07 21.01
N PHE A 712 2.71 -1.32 20.04
CA PHE A 712 2.54 -2.63 19.41
C PHE A 712 2.71 -2.49 17.88
N LEU A 713 2.81 -3.60 17.15
CA LEU A 713 2.80 -3.56 15.69
C LEU A 713 1.38 -3.76 15.16
N ALA A 714 0.91 -2.86 14.30
CA ALA A 714 -0.37 -2.93 13.64
C ALA A 714 -0.18 -2.97 12.12
N ALA A 715 -1.07 -3.65 11.40
CA ALA A 715 -1.18 -3.58 9.96
C ALA A 715 -2.47 -2.84 9.63
N ASP A 716 -2.37 -1.56 9.25
CA ASP A 716 -3.52 -0.69 9.01
C ASP A 716 -3.91 -0.69 7.51
N PRO A 717 -5.09 -1.24 7.15
CA PRO A 717 -5.55 -1.28 5.78
C PRO A 717 -6.00 0.07 5.19
N SER A 718 -6.10 1.13 5.99
CA SER A 718 -6.43 2.51 5.55
C SER A 718 -5.22 3.40 5.32
N ALA A 719 -4.00 2.93 5.61
CA ALA A 719 -2.82 3.73 5.34
C ALA A 719 -2.71 4.01 3.82
N PRO A 720 -2.38 5.24 3.38
CA PRO A 720 -2.28 5.59 1.95
C PRO A 720 -1.31 4.70 1.15
N TRP A 721 -0.39 4.05 1.85
CA TRP A 721 0.65 3.16 1.33
C TRP A 721 0.29 1.68 1.42
N SER A 722 -0.89 1.29 1.93
CA SER A 722 -1.27 -0.11 2.18
C SER A 722 -2.14 -0.74 1.09
N ARG A 723 -1.67 -0.71 -0.16
CA ARG A 723 -2.49 -1.00 -1.35
C ARG A 723 -2.29 -2.39 -1.99
N GLY A 724 -1.76 -3.39 -1.28
CA GLY A 724 -1.74 -4.76 -1.79
C GLY A 724 -2.05 -5.86 -0.77
N GLN A 725 -1.77 -7.10 -1.16
CA GLN A 725 -2.35 -8.30 -0.58
C GLN A 725 -1.62 -8.80 0.66
N ARG A 726 -0.34 -8.45 0.85
CA ARG A 726 0.48 -9.04 1.90
C ARG A 726 1.42 -8.06 2.60
N ALA A 727 1.51 -8.21 3.93
CA ALA A 727 2.58 -7.65 4.76
C ALA A 727 3.31 -8.75 5.53
N GLN A 728 4.65 -8.77 5.45
CA GLN A 728 5.49 -9.70 6.20
C GLN A 728 6.43 -8.99 7.19
N LEU A 729 6.47 -9.51 8.40
CA LEU A 729 7.46 -9.21 9.43
C LEU A 729 8.35 -10.45 9.59
N VAL A 730 9.62 -10.33 9.22
CA VAL A 730 10.54 -11.45 9.03
C VAL A 730 11.73 -11.32 9.98
N THR A 731 12.25 -12.44 10.47
CA THR A 731 13.48 -12.46 11.27
C THR A 731 14.72 -12.42 10.39
N TYR A 732 15.84 -11.92 10.92
CA TYR A 732 17.15 -12.18 10.32
C TYR A 732 17.44 -13.70 10.27
N ARG A 733 18.44 -14.13 9.47
CA ARG A 733 18.82 -15.56 9.40
C ARG A 733 19.25 -16.05 10.80
N GLN A 734 18.51 -17.02 11.32
CA GLN A 734 18.75 -17.60 12.64
C GLN A 734 19.67 -18.82 12.56
N GLN A 735 20.53 -18.96 13.55
CA GLN A 735 21.43 -20.11 13.66
C GLN A 735 20.67 -21.41 13.94
N PRO A 736 21.19 -22.58 13.51
CA PRO A 736 20.51 -23.86 13.67
C PRO A 736 20.17 -24.19 15.13
N ALA A 737 18.96 -24.69 15.37
CA ALA A 737 18.46 -25.06 16.69
C ALA A 737 18.62 -26.57 16.94
N ALA A 738 19.39 -26.94 17.96
CA ALA A 738 19.57 -28.34 18.35
C ALA A 738 18.36 -28.96 19.07
N ALA A 739 17.48 -28.13 19.65
CA ALA A 739 16.30 -28.53 20.39
C ALA A 739 15.09 -27.67 20.00
N PRO A 740 13.85 -28.19 20.14
CA PRO A 740 12.65 -27.41 19.87
C PRO A 740 12.50 -26.24 20.86
N ARG A 741 11.88 -25.17 20.40
CA ARG A 741 11.62 -23.94 21.16
C ARG A 741 10.16 -23.52 21.03
N CYS A 742 9.62 -22.80 22.00
CA CYS A 742 8.24 -22.32 21.97
C CYS A 742 8.23 -20.81 21.75
N LEU A 743 7.61 -20.38 20.65
CA LEU A 743 7.35 -18.96 20.37
C LEU A 743 5.92 -18.65 20.79
N SER A 744 5.73 -17.77 21.77
CA SER A 744 4.43 -17.23 22.16
C SER A 744 4.34 -15.75 21.80
N PHE A 745 3.14 -15.28 21.49
CA PHE A 745 2.89 -13.92 21.03
C PHE A 745 1.46 -13.50 21.36
N TRP A 746 1.20 -12.21 21.39
CA TRP A 746 -0.15 -11.65 21.49
C TRP A 746 -0.57 -11.07 20.14
N TYR A 747 -1.83 -11.26 19.78
CA TYR A 747 -2.37 -10.81 18.51
C TYR A 747 -3.81 -10.30 18.67
N ARG A 748 -4.23 -9.44 17.74
CA ARG A 748 -5.61 -8.94 17.65
C ARG A 748 -6.05 -8.95 16.19
N LEU A 749 -7.23 -9.53 15.92
CA LEU A 749 -7.86 -9.58 14.59
C LEU A 749 -9.27 -8.98 14.70
N ALA A 750 -9.33 -7.66 14.62
CA ALA A 750 -10.56 -6.90 14.91
C ALA A 750 -11.22 -6.42 13.62
N GLY A 751 -12.52 -6.67 13.44
CA GLY A 751 -13.28 -6.19 12.28
C GLY A 751 -14.04 -7.30 11.56
N PRO A 752 -15.08 -6.96 10.78
CA PRO A 752 -16.05 -7.92 10.24
C PRO A 752 -15.53 -8.77 9.08
N GLN A 753 -14.48 -8.35 8.38
CA GLN A 753 -13.88 -9.09 7.28
C GLN A 753 -12.37 -8.98 7.36
N ILE A 754 -11.80 -9.33 8.52
CA ILE A 754 -10.34 -9.36 8.68
C ILE A 754 -9.76 -10.55 7.92
N GLY A 755 -8.62 -10.34 7.28
CA GLY A 755 -7.93 -11.37 6.52
C GLY A 755 -7.25 -12.42 7.42
N THR A 756 -6.21 -13.04 6.89
CA THR A 756 -5.53 -14.17 7.54
C THR A 756 -4.21 -13.72 8.14
N LEU A 757 -3.93 -14.12 9.39
CA LEU A 757 -2.63 -13.98 10.03
C LEU A 757 -1.95 -15.34 10.13
N ASN A 758 -0.80 -15.48 9.48
CA ASN A 758 0.02 -16.68 9.47
C ASN A 758 1.34 -16.47 10.22
N LEU A 759 1.82 -17.53 10.87
CA LEU A 759 3.19 -17.67 11.33
C LEU A 759 3.86 -18.77 10.52
N LYS A 760 4.91 -18.41 9.78
CA LYS A 760 5.61 -19.31 8.86
C LYS A 760 7.05 -19.54 9.30
N LEU A 761 7.55 -20.73 9.01
CA LEU A 761 8.94 -21.13 9.16
C LEU A 761 9.51 -21.49 7.78
N ARG A 762 10.64 -20.87 7.45
CA ARG A 762 11.42 -21.17 6.25
C ARG A 762 12.79 -21.70 6.65
N LEU A 763 13.06 -22.97 6.31
CA LEU A 763 14.39 -23.56 6.44
C LEU A 763 15.18 -23.29 5.16
N ASP A 764 16.49 -23.09 5.28
CA ASP A 764 17.36 -22.90 4.11
C ASP A 764 17.24 -24.07 3.12
N GLY A 765 16.96 -23.74 1.86
CA GLY A 765 16.78 -24.71 0.76
C GLY A 765 15.51 -25.56 0.85
N ALA A 766 14.53 -25.18 1.68
CA ALA A 766 13.23 -25.85 1.76
C ALA A 766 12.07 -24.87 1.49
N GLU A 767 10.90 -25.44 1.21
CA GLU A 767 9.64 -24.71 1.12
C GLU A 767 9.21 -24.14 2.47
N GLU A 768 8.39 -23.08 2.43
CA GLU A 768 7.82 -22.48 3.63
C GLU A 768 6.78 -23.40 4.28
N THR A 769 6.78 -23.44 5.60
CA THR A 769 5.85 -24.24 6.40
C THR A 769 5.03 -23.33 7.31
N VAL A 770 3.71 -23.48 7.31
CA VAL A 770 2.82 -22.72 8.21
C VAL A 770 2.81 -23.43 9.57
N LEU A 771 3.24 -22.73 10.62
CA LEU A 771 3.25 -23.24 11.98
C LEU A 771 1.99 -22.88 12.76
N TRP A 772 1.37 -21.75 12.43
CA TRP A 772 0.14 -21.27 13.08
C TRP A 772 -0.62 -20.37 12.11
N THR A 773 -1.95 -20.42 12.14
CA THR A 773 -2.82 -19.60 11.29
C THR A 773 -4.13 -19.26 12.00
N ARG A 774 -4.63 -18.04 11.80
CA ARG A 774 -5.98 -17.61 12.18
C ARG A 774 -6.56 -16.74 11.08
N ARG A 775 -7.86 -16.92 10.82
CA ARG A 775 -8.62 -16.24 9.78
C ARG A 775 -9.90 -15.67 10.35
N GLY A 776 -10.34 -14.52 9.82
CA GLY A 776 -11.61 -13.93 10.19
C GLY A 776 -11.60 -13.31 11.59
N THR A 777 -12.74 -12.73 11.96
CA THR A 777 -12.85 -11.87 13.14
C THR A 777 -12.63 -12.65 14.43
N GLN A 778 -11.69 -12.19 15.26
CA GLN A 778 -11.50 -12.67 16.64
C GLN A 778 -11.88 -11.57 17.64
N GLY A 779 -12.48 -10.49 17.15
CA GLY A 779 -12.87 -9.29 17.88
C GLY A 779 -11.74 -8.39 18.36
N SER A 780 -12.11 -7.35 19.10
CA SER A 780 -11.23 -6.23 19.46
C SER A 780 -10.32 -6.45 20.67
N VAL A 781 -10.19 -7.69 21.15
CA VAL A 781 -9.34 -8.03 22.31
C VAL A 781 -8.01 -8.66 21.90
N TRP A 782 -7.06 -8.66 22.84
CA TRP A 782 -5.79 -9.35 22.69
C TRP A 782 -5.94 -10.84 22.97
N HIS A 783 -5.43 -11.65 22.06
CA HIS A 783 -5.41 -13.10 22.13
C HIS A 783 -3.98 -13.61 22.20
N ARG A 784 -3.76 -14.68 22.96
CA ARG A 784 -2.44 -15.31 23.05
C ARG A 784 -2.30 -16.44 22.03
N GLY A 785 -1.34 -16.31 21.12
CA GLY A 785 -0.90 -17.35 20.19
C GLY A 785 0.40 -18.03 20.67
N GLN A 786 0.59 -19.28 20.27
CA GLN A 786 1.82 -20.02 20.55
C GLN A 786 2.08 -21.11 19.51
N ALA A 787 3.34 -21.27 19.09
CA ALA A 787 3.74 -22.26 18.11
C ALA A 787 5.10 -22.87 18.45
N THR A 788 5.24 -24.19 18.25
CA THR A 788 6.51 -24.88 18.49
C THR A 788 7.41 -24.75 17.26
N LEU A 789 8.58 -24.13 17.44
CA LEU A 789 9.66 -24.15 16.45
C LEU A 789 10.39 -25.50 16.56
N PRO A 790 10.38 -26.34 15.51
CA PRO A 790 11.05 -27.64 15.53
C PRO A 790 12.57 -27.49 15.60
N ALA A 791 13.27 -28.56 16.01
CA ALA A 791 14.72 -28.62 15.90
C ALA A 791 15.13 -28.58 14.42
N THR A 792 15.98 -27.62 14.04
CA THR A 792 16.34 -27.37 12.62
C THR A 792 17.61 -28.12 12.19
N GLY A 793 18.21 -28.90 13.11
CA GLY A 793 19.40 -29.70 12.83
C GLY A 793 20.62 -28.82 12.55
N GLN A 794 21.09 -28.82 11.30
CA GLN A 794 22.22 -28.01 10.84
C GLN A 794 21.81 -26.87 9.89
N ARG A 795 20.50 -26.73 9.60
CA ARG A 795 20.01 -25.70 8.68
C ARG A 795 19.68 -24.42 9.44
N GLN A 796 20.11 -23.29 8.86
CA GLN A 796 19.63 -21.97 9.27
C GLN A 796 18.16 -21.83 8.87
N TYR A 797 17.48 -20.88 9.53
CA TYR A 797 16.05 -20.69 9.34
C TYR A 797 15.65 -19.22 9.49
N ARG A 798 14.49 -18.87 8.95
CA ARG A 798 13.79 -17.61 9.18
C ARG A 798 12.36 -17.88 9.64
N VAL A 799 11.84 -17.01 10.49
CA VAL A 799 10.44 -17.01 10.91
C VAL A 799 9.78 -15.75 10.37
N ALA A 800 8.53 -15.85 9.94
CA ALA A 800 7.79 -14.73 9.40
C ALA A 800 6.35 -14.71 9.93
N PHE A 801 5.92 -13.54 10.42
CA PHE A 801 4.50 -13.24 10.55
C PHE A 801 4.02 -12.63 9.24
N GLU A 802 2.94 -13.18 8.69
CA GLU A 802 2.35 -12.74 7.43
C GLU A 802 0.88 -12.37 7.67
N ALA A 803 0.56 -11.11 7.42
CA ALA A 803 -0.82 -10.65 7.32
C ALA A 803 -1.23 -10.67 5.84
N LEU A 804 -2.21 -11.51 5.50
CA LEU A 804 -2.85 -11.57 4.20
C LEU A 804 -4.15 -10.77 4.24
N ARG A 805 -4.37 -9.97 3.20
CA ARG A 805 -5.58 -9.17 3.03
C ARG A 805 -6.61 -9.91 2.16
N ASP A 806 -6.92 -11.16 2.53
CA ASP A 806 -7.97 -11.99 1.91
C ASP A 806 -9.37 -11.76 2.53
N GLY A 807 -9.46 -10.77 3.42
CA GLY A 807 -10.68 -10.16 3.93
C GLY A 807 -10.62 -8.65 3.72
N PHE A 808 -11.79 -8.01 3.70
CA PHE A 808 -11.96 -6.67 3.16
C PHE A 808 -11.99 -5.52 4.19
N LEU A 809 -12.11 -5.81 5.51
CA LEU A 809 -12.31 -4.81 6.56
C LEU A 809 -11.87 -5.32 7.96
N GLY A 810 -10.81 -4.75 8.54
CA GLY A 810 -10.37 -5.00 9.92
C GLY A 810 -8.90 -4.69 10.20
N ASP A 811 -8.51 -4.64 11.47
CA ASP A 811 -7.15 -4.36 11.93
C ASP A 811 -6.46 -5.64 12.42
N VAL A 812 -5.23 -5.86 11.95
CA VAL A 812 -4.33 -6.92 12.46
C VAL A 812 -3.30 -6.27 13.35
N ALA A 813 -3.11 -6.79 14.56
CA ALA A 813 -2.03 -6.34 15.45
C ALA A 813 -1.28 -7.50 16.11
N LEU A 814 -0.02 -7.25 16.45
CA LEU A 814 0.94 -8.16 17.09
C LEU A 814 1.65 -7.44 18.24
N ASP A 815 1.84 -8.16 19.34
CA ASP A 815 2.59 -7.68 20.51
C ASP A 815 3.26 -8.82 21.29
N ASP A 816 4.20 -8.48 22.18
CA ASP A 816 4.77 -9.37 23.21
C ASP A 816 5.24 -10.75 22.69
N LEU A 817 6.15 -10.74 21.70
CA LEU A 817 6.82 -11.94 21.20
C LEU A 817 7.81 -12.48 22.25
N ALA A 818 7.66 -13.74 22.64
CA ALA A 818 8.53 -14.39 23.61
C ALA A 818 8.95 -15.78 23.15
N LEU A 819 10.26 -16.04 23.14
CA LEU A 819 10.85 -17.33 22.81
C LEU A 819 11.34 -18.04 24.07
N THR A 820 10.83 -19.24 24.33
CA THR A 820 11.20 -20.06 25.49
C THR A 820 11.78 -21.42 25.07
N ALA A 821 12.57 -22.03 25.94
CA ALA A 821 13.20 -23.32 25.68
C ALA A 821 12.19 -24.48 25.83
N GLY A 822 12.26 -25.46 24.92
CA GLY A 822 11.35 -26.61 24.89
C GLY A 822 10.14 -26.41 23.97
N PRO A 823 9.37 -27.47 23.69
CA PRO A 823 8.15 -27.36 22.92
C PRO A 823 7.07 -26.59 23.69
N CYS A 824 6.09 -26.01 22.99
CA CYS A 824 4.95 -25.36 23.65
C CYS A 824 4.09 -26.35 24.45
N GLY A 825 3.37 -25.83 25.45
CA GLY A 825 2.39 -26.60 26.24
C GLY A 825 1.15 -27.00 25.44
N ALA A 826 0.08 -27.40 26.12
CA ALA A 826 -1.21 -27.63 25.45
C ALA A 826 -1.73 -26.34 24.82
N GLU A 827 -2.10 -26.39 23.54
CA GLU A 827 -2.66 -25.24 22.85
C GLU A 827 -4.11 -25.00 23.31
N LEU A 828 -4.42 -23.75 23.69
CA LEU A 828 -5.76 -23.37 24.16
C LEU A 828 -6.79 -23.35 23.03
N SER A 829 -6.38 -23.33 21.76
CA SER A 829 -7.26 -23.30 20.61
C SER A 829 -6.65 -24.13 19.48
N CYS A 830 -7.37 -25.12 18.98
CA CYS A 830 -6.90 -26.04 17.95
C CYS A 830 -7.99 -26.26 16.91
N SER A 831 -7.78 -25.68 15.72
CA SER A 831 -8.64 -25.85 14.53
C SER A 831 -8.16 -26.95 13.59
N PHE A 832 -7.08 -27.65 13.96
CA PHE A 832 -6.42 -28.66 13.14
C PHE A 832 -5.89 -28.20 11.76
N GLU A 833 -5.87 -26.92 11.41
CA GLU A 833 -5.45 -26.47 10.06
C GLU A 833 -3.94 -26.56 9.79
N ALA A 834 -3.11 -26.36 10.81
CA ALA A 834 -1.66 -26.47 10.69
C ALA A 834 -1.15 -27.88 11.05
N ASP A 835 -1.59 -28.41 12.19
CA ASP A 835 -1.20 -29.72 12.70
C ASP A 835 -2.28 -30.31 13.64
N ALA A 836 -1.92 -31.29 14.49
CA ALA A 836 -2.83 -31.88 15.49
C ALA A 836 -2.75 -31.20 16.88
N CYS A 837 -2.12 -30.03 16.99
CA CYS A 837 -1.96 -29.21 18.20
C CYS A 837 -1.43 -29.97 19.42
N GLY A 838 -0.60 -30.99 19.15
CA GLY A 838 -0.04 -31.87 20.17
C GLY A 838 -1.00 -32.90 20.77
N LEU A 839 -2.21 -33.07 20.24
CA LEU A 839 -3.11 -34.17 20.61
C LEU A 839 -2.54 -35.51 20.11
N ALA A 840 -2.46 -36.49 21.00
CA ALA A 840 -1.92 -37.80 20.72
C ALA A 840 -3.03 -38.83 20.55
N ALA A 841 -3.10 -39.46 19.38
CA ALA A 841 -3.98 -40.59 19.14
C ALA A 841 -3.36 -41.89 19.70
N SER A 842 -4.19 -42.78 20.24
CA SER A 842 -3.73 -44.11 20.69
C SER A 842 -3.21 -44.96 19.51
N GLU A 843 -2.15 -45.74 19.71
CA GLU A 843 -1.50 -46.57 18.66
C GLU A 843 -2.41 -47.65 18.05
N VAL A 844 -3.54 -47.98 18.68
CA VAL A 844 -4.52 -48.96 18.19
C VAL A 844 -5.74 -48.23 17.62
N ARG A 845 -6.07 -48.48 16.34
CA ARG A 845 -7.29 -47.98 15.66
C ARG A 845 -7.48 -46.47 15.87
N SER A 846 -6.51 -45.70 15.38
CA SER A 846 -6.26 -44.31 15.74
C SER A 846 -7.18 -43.29 15.06
N TRP A 847 -7.36 -42.15 15.72
CA TRP A 847 -7.85 -40.91 15.13
C TRP A 847 -6.89 -40.45 14.02
N LEU A 848 -7.44 -39.85 12.96
CA LEU A 848 -6.71 -39.39 11.77
C LEU A 848 -7.08 -37.95 11.47
N ARG A 849 -6.09 -37.12 11.11
CA ARG A 849 -6.31 -35.77 10.57
C ARG A 849 -6.57 -35.87 9.06
N GLN A 850 -7.65 -35.27 8.56
CA GLN A 850 -8.08 -35.39 7.16
C GLN A 850 -8.76 -34.10 6.67
N SER A 851 -8.66 -33.80 5.38
CA SER A 851 -9.23 -32.59 4.75
C SER A 851 -10.30 -32.83 3.68
N ASN A 852 -10.94 -34.01 3.61
CA ASN A 852 -12.00 -34.31 2.62
C ASN A 852 -12.87 -35.49 3.07
N GLY A 853 -14.19 -35.44 2.91
CA GLY A 853 -15.13 -36.51 3.30
C GLY A 853 -14.96 -37.85 2.57
N THR A 854 -14.27 -37.89 1.43
CA THR A 854 -13.92 -39.14 0.70
C THR A 854 -12.50 -39.63 0.93
N GLY A 855 -11.82 -39.15 1.97
CA GLY A 855 -10.46 -39.55 2.30
C GLY A 855 -10.34 -41.00 2.81
N THR A 856 -9.23 -41.30 3.50
CA THR A 856 -8.90 -42.62 4.05
C THR A 856 -9.95 -43.17 5.04
N ALA A 857 -10.68 -42.30 5.73
CA ALA A 857 -11.84 -42.64 6.53
C ALA A 857 -13.07 -41.88 6.00
N ALA A 858 -14.26 -42.49 6.09
CA ALA A 858 -15.51 -41.76 5.88
C ALA A 858 -15.59 -40.61 6.90
N GLY A 859 -15.97 -39.43 6.48
CA GLY A 859 -16.01 -38.24 7.34
C GLY A 859 -16.87 -37.12 6.76
N PRO A 860 -16.97 -35.99 7.51
CA PRO A 860 -17.63 -34.76 7.07
C PRO A 860 -17.17 -34.29 5.68
N ALA A 861 -18.09 -33.76 4.86
CA ALA A 861 -17.77 -33.25 3.53
C ALA A 861 -16.87 -32.01 3.57
N THR A 862 -17.04 -31.18 4.59
CA THR A 862 -16.27 -29.96 4.85
C THR A 862 -15.88 -29.92 6.33
N ASP A 863 -14.75 -29.30 6.62
CA ASP A 863 -14.38 -28.95 7.99
C ASP A 863 -15.32 -27.87 8.56
N HIS A 864 -15.27 -27.70 9.88
CA HIS A 864 -16.03 -26.65 10.55
C HIS A 864 -15.30 -25.30 10.47
N THR A 865 -13.98 -25.29 10.64
CA THR A 865 -13.15 -24.07 10.72
C THR A 865 -13.28 -23.16 9.49
N THR A 866 -13.07 -23.73 8.30
CA THR A 866 -13.03 -23.00 7.02
C THR A 866 -14.32 -23.19 6.22
N GLY A 867 -15.12 -24.22 6.54
CA GLY A 867 -16.32 -24.58 5.78
C GLY A 867 -16.00 -25.09 4.38
N THR A 868 -14.79 -25.59 4.15
CA THR A 868 -14.31 -26.01 2.82
C THR A 868 -13.95 -27.49 2.78
N ALA A 869 -13.84 -28.04 1.58
CA ALA A 869 -13.31 -29.39 1.36
C ALA A 869 -11.77 -29.42 1.36
N THR A 870 -11.11 -28.37 1.87
CA THR A 870 -9.64 -28.28 1.97
C THR A 870 -9.18 -28.04 3.40
N GLY A 871 -10.05 -27.58 4.29
CA GLY A 871 -9.76 -27.48 5.73
C GLY A 871 -9.74 -28.86 6.40
N HIS A 872 -9.19 -28.93 7.60
CA HIS A 872 -8.80 -30.17 8.26
C HIS A 872 -9.54 -30.39 9.58
N TYR A 873 -9.88 -31.65 9.85
CA TYR A 873 -10.49 -32.07 11.12
C TYR A 873 -9.92 -33.42 11.57
N MET A 874 -10.19 -33.79 12.82
CA MET A 874 -9.84 -35.12 13.36
C MET A 874 -11.02 -36.08 13.18
N VAL A 875 -10.78 -37.27 12.64
CA VAL A 875 -11.83 -38.28 12.39
C VAL A 875 -11.39 -39.68 12.75
N VAL A 876 -12.34 -40.50 13.19
CA VAL A 876 -12.17 -41.93 13.40
C VAL A 876 -13.30 -42.69 12.71
N SER A 877 -12.93 -43.70 11.93
CA SER A 877 -13.90 -44.62 11.30
C SER A 877 -14.43 -45.61 12.34
N THR A 878 -15.74 -45.61 12.55
CA THR A 878 -16.45 -46.51 13.46
C THR A 878 -17.09 -47.72 12.77
N GLY A 879 -16.71 -47.95 11.51
CA GLY A 879 -17.14 -49.12 10.74
C GLY A 879 -16.66 -50.44 11.33
N ARG A 880 -17.40 -51.53 11.07
CA ARG A 880 -17.09 -52.91 11.54
C ARG A 880 -15.64 -53.36 11.36
N GLY A 881 -14.99 -52.94 10.28
CA GLY A 881 -13.59 -53.29 9.99
C GLY A 881 -12.54 -52.38 10.66
N SER A 882 -12.91 -51.16 11.05
CA SER A 882 -12.00 -50.14 11.59
C SER A 882 -12.07 -50.08 13.12
N LEU A 883 -13.27 -49.86 13.69
CA LEU A 883 -13.52 -49.86 15.13
C LEU A 883 -14.77 -50.70 15.47
N PRO A 884 -14.60 -52.04 15.60
CA PRO A 884 -15.64 -52.97 16.01
C PRO A 884 -16.38 -52.58 17.28
N ALA A 885 -17.60 -53.12 17.45
CA ALA A 885 -18.45 -52.89 18.60
C ALA A 885 -17.69 -53.05 19.94
N GLY A 886 -17.78 -52.04 20.80
CA GLY A 886 -17.18 -52.03 22.14
C GLY A 886 -15.67 -51.73 22.20
N HIS A 887 -15.00 -51.49 21.07
CA HIS A 887 -13.61 -51.02 21.05
C HIS A 887 -13.54 -49.51 21.08
N VAL A 888 -12.44 -49.00 21.64
CA VAL A 888 -12.24 -47.58 21.92
C VAL A 888 -11.03 -47.05 21.16
N ALA A 889 -11.18 -45.86 20.58
CA ALA A 889 -10.10 -45.05 20.03
C ALA A 889 -9.99 -43.75 20.82
N ALA A 890 -8.83 -43.47 21.41
CA ALA A 890 -8.64 -42.31 22.27
C ALA A 890 -7.78 -41.24 21.57
N LEU A 891 -8.15 -39.97 21.78
CA LEU A 891 -7.38 -38.79 21.43
C LEU A 891 -7.18 -37.95 22.69
N THR A 892 -5.93 -37.78 23.12
CA THR A 892 -5.60 -37.15 24.40
C THR A 892 -4.81 -35.86 24.20
N SER A 893 -5.22 -34.79 24.87
CA SER A 893 -4.51 -33.50 24.87
C SER A 893 -3.23 -33.54 25.70
N ARG A 894 -2.35 -32.57 25.47
CA ARG A 894 -1.30 -32.25 26.45
C ARG A 894 -1.93 -31.69 27.74
N PRO A 895 -1.22 -31.73 28.89
CA PRO A 895 -1.71 -31.11 30.12
C PRO A 895 -1.90 -29.60 29.97
N TYR A 896 -3.11 -29.14 30.23
CA TYR A 896 -3.47 -27.74 30.39
C TYR A 896 -3.10 -27.26 31.78
N GLN A 897 -2.50 -26.07 31.85
CA GLN A 897 -2.23 -25.40 33.12
C GLN A 897 -3.44 -24.55 33.52
N PRO A 898 -3.88 -24.59 34.79
CA PRO A 898 -5.05 -23.85 35.23
C PRO A 898 -4.76 -22.35 35.36
N SER A 899 -5.38 -21.53 34.50
CA SER A 899 -5.33 -20.05 34.53
C SER A 899 -6.43 -19.42 35.40
N ALA A 900 -7.56 -20.11 35.59
CA ALA A 900 -8.71 -19.65 36.36
C ALA A 900 -9.30 -20.76 37.24
N PRO A 901 -10.08 -20.43 38.30
CA PRO A 901 -10.72 -21.44 39.16
C PRO A 901 -11.77 -22.30 38.44
N THR A 902 -12.26 -21.83 37.30
CA THR A 902 -13.17 -22.51 36.37
C THR A 902 -12.68 -22.23 34.96
N GLN A 903 -12.66 -23.25 34.10
CA GLN A 903 -12.33 -23.14 32.67
C GLN A 903 -13.41 -23.84 31.84
N CYS A 904 -13.65 -23.39 30.62
CA CYS A 904 -14.60 -23.98 29.68
C CYS A 904 -13.85 -24.69 28.55
N LEU A 905 -14.08 -26.00 28.39
CA LEU A 905 -13.63 -26.77 27.25
C LEU A 905 -14.75 -26.82 26.21
N ALA A 906 -14.61 -26.16 25.07
CA ALA A 906 -15.52 -26.20 23.94
C ALA A 906 -14.89 -26.92 22.74
N PHE A 907 -15.70 -27.59 21.92
CA PHE A 907 -15.26 -28.28 20.71
C PHE A 907 -16.45 -28.52 19.78
N TRP A 908 -16.18 -28.74 18.51
CA TRP A 908 -17.19 -29.14 17.53
C TRP A 908 -17.05 -30.63 17.22
N TYR A 909 -18.17 -31.30 17.00
CA TYR A 909 -18.20 -32.73 16.72
C TYR A 909 -19.29 -33.10 15.72
N GLN A 910 -19.04 -34.18 14.97
CA GLN A 910 -19.99 -34.76 14.03
C GLN A 910 -19.98 -36.29 14.12
N LEU A 911 -21.16 -36.91 14.14
CA LEU A 911 -21.36 -38.36 14.15
C LEU A 911 -22.14 -38.72 12.88
N SER A 912 -21.72 -39.76 12.17
CA SER A 912 -22.43 -40.24 10.98
C SER A 912 -23.83 -40.76 11.31
N ALA A 913 -24.79 -40.59 10.40
CA ALA A 913 -26.13 -41.19 10.52
C ALA A 913 -26.08 -42.73 10.67
N GLY A 914 -27.01 -43.31 11.46
CA GLY A 914 -27.13 -44.75 11.69
C GLY A 914 -26.62 -45.20 13.06
N THR A 915 -25.62 -46.10 13.11
CA THR A 915 -25.02 -46.62 14.36
C THR A 915 -23.54 -46.22 14.47
N PRO A 916 -23.22 -44.93 14.65
CA PRO A 916 -21.84 -44.43 14.72
C PRO A 916 -21.09 -44.91 15.96
N GLY A 917 -21.79 -45.30 17.04
CA GLY A 917 -21.17 -45.53 18.34
C GLY A 917 -21.42 -44.39 19.30
N SER A 918 -20.49 -44.14 20.23
CA SER A 918 -20.56 -43.00 21.14
C SER A 918 -19.25 -42.25 21.25
N LEU A 919 -19.32 -40.92 21.31
CA LEU A 919 -18.23 -40.04 21.70
C LEU A 919 -18.33 -39.77 23.20
N ASP A 920 -17.37 -40.27 23.96
CA ASP A 920 -17.20 -40.00 25.38
C ASP A 920 -16.07 -38.99 25.60
N VAL A 921 -16.33 -37.96 26.42
CA VAL A 921 -15.30 -36.96 26.78
C VAL A 921 -14.98 -37.11 28.25
N PHE A 922 -13.68 -37.18 28.53
CA PHE A 922 -13.14 -37.32 29.87
C PHE A 922 -12.20 -36.16 30.20
N VAL A 923 -12.25 -35.73 31.45
CA VAL A 923 -11.28 -34.82 32.05
C VAL A 923 -10.47 -35.61 33.06
N GLU A 924 -9.15 -35.61 32.89
CA GLU A 924 -8.21 -36.23 33.82
C GLU A 924 -7.50 -35.15 34.65
N GLN A 925 -7.62 -35.28 35.98
CA GLN A 925 -7.05 -34.37 36.97
C GLN A 925 -6.37 -35.18 38.06
N SER A 926 -5.10 -34.89 38.36
CA SER A 926 -4.35 -35.60 39.41
C SER A 926 -4.35 -37.14 39.25
N GLY A 927 -4.39 -37.63 38.00
CA GLY A 927 -4.46 -39.06 37.65
C GLY A 927 -5.86 -39.70 37.80
N VAL A 928 -6.89 -38.90 38.07
CA VAL A 928 -8.29 -39.34 38.15
C VAL A 928 -9.04 -38.92 36.89
N LYS A 929 -9.47 -39.91 36.10
CA LYS A 929 -10.21 -39.72 34.85
C LYS A 929 -11.73 -39.71 35.10
N ARG A 930 -12.40 -38.57 34.86
CA ARG A 930 -13.85 -38.38 35.04
C ARG A 930 -14.54 -38.19 33.69
N LYS A 931 -15.56 -39.00 33.40
CA LYS A 931 -16.43 -38.79 32.22
C LYS A 931 -17.29 -37.56 32.45
N VAL A 932 -17.22 -36.59 31.54
CA VAL A 932 -17.92 -35.30 31.62
C VAL A 932 -19.02 -35.13 30.57
N MET A 933 -18.92 -35.85 29.45
CA MET A 933 -19.92 -35.85 28.38
C MET A 933 -19.96 -37.22 27.70
N SER A 934 -21.13 -37.60 27.17
CA SER A 934 -21.32 -38.80 26.34
C SER A 934 -22.43 -38.55 25.31
N VAL A 935 -22.14 -38.76 24.03
CA VAL A 935 -23.09 -38.57 22.92
C VAL A 935 -23.10 -39.82 22.04
N SER A 936 -24.28 -40.32 21.67
CA SER A 936 -24.41 -41.59 20.92
C SER A 936 -25.35 -41.55 19.70
N THR A 937 -26.11 -40.47 19.54
CA THR A 937 -27.06 -40.29 18.43
C THR A 937 -27.12 -38.81 18.05
N MET A 938 -27.18 -38.51 16.75
CA MET A 938 -27.38 -37.16 16.23
C MET A 938 -28.42 -37.17 15.10
N GLU A 939 -29.08 -36.03 14.89
CA GLU A 939 -30.07 -35.83 13.83
C GLU A 939 -29.43 -35.05 12.69
N GLY A 940 -29.30 -35.67 11.50
CA GLY A 940 -28.71 -35.02 10.32
C GLY A 940 -27.17 -35.05 10.27
N ASP A 941 -26.63 -34.29 9.30
CA ASP A 941 -25.20 -34.26 8.96
C ASP A 941 -24.56 -32.90 9.32
N ALA A 942 -25.04 -32.23 10.37
CA ALA A 942 -24.51 -30.95 10.83
C ALA A 942 -23.38 -31.11 11.88
N TRP A 943 -22.55 -30.08 12.02
CA TRP A 943 -21.61 -29.96 13.14
C TRP A 943 -22.34 -29.48 14.40
N HIS A 944 -22.06 -30.11 15.54
CA HIS A 944 -22.63 -29.74 16.83
C HIS A 944 -21.55 -29.26 17.79
N ARG A 945 -21.87 -28.28 18.63
CA ARG A 945 -20.95 -27.75 19.64
C ARG A 945 -21.12 -28.50 20.95
N GLY A 946 -20.04 -29.09 21.45
CA GLY A 946 -19.92 -29.62 22.79
C GLY A 946 -19.18 -28.63 23.68
N HIS A 947 -19.60 -28.50 24.93
CA HIS A 947 -18.83 -27.75 25.92
C HIS A 947 -18.91 -28.39 27.31
N VAL A 948 -17.87 -28.21 28.12
CA VAL A 948 -17.75 -28.76 29.48
C VAL A 948 -17.08 -27.75 30.39
N THR A 949 -17.75 -27.41 31.49
CA THR A 949 -17.13 -26.62 32.57
C THR A 949 -16.21 -27.51 33.41
N VAL A 950 -14.94 -27.13 33.46
CA VAL A 950 -13.87 -27.78 34.22
C VAL A 950 -13.54 -26.91 35.44
N GLN A 951 -13.43 -27.54 36.61
CA GLN A 951 -12.96 -26.91 37.84
C GLN A 951 -11.60 -27.53 38.17
N PRO A 952 -10.48 -26.95 37.69
CA PRO A 952 -9.18 -27.56 37.84
C PRO A 952 -8.63 -27.36 39.26
N ASP A 953 -8.14 -28.45 39.86
CA ASP A 953 -7.39 -28.47 41.12
C ASP A 953 -5.86 -28.60 40.90
N GLY A 954 -5.44 -28.72 39.65
CA GLY A 954 -4.07 -28.83 39.16
C GLY A 954 -4.05 -28.92 37.63
N ASP A 955 -2.94 -29.34 37.05
CA ASP A 955 -2.84 -29.59 35.61
C ASP A 955 -3.86 -30.68 35.20
N TRP A 956 -4.50 -30.48 34.05
CA TRP A 956 -5.58 -31.36 33.60
C TRP A 956 -5.48 -31.68 32.11
N GLN A 957 -6.02 -32.82 31.69
CA GLN A 957 -6.03 -33.26 30.29
C GLN A 957 -7.45 -33.59 29.83
N ALA A 958 -7.74 -33.31 28.57
CA ALA A 958 -8.95 -33.77 27.90
C ALA A 958 -8.66 -35.05 27.12
N THR A 959 -9.51 -36.05 27.25
CA THR A 959 -9.46 -37.27 26.42
C THR A 959 -10.80 -37.50 25.74
N PHE A 960 -10.77 -37.60 24.41
CA PHE A 960 -11.90 -37.91 23.56
C PHE A 960 -11.86 -39.38 23.17
N GLU A 961 -12.84 -40.16 23.60
CA GLU A 961 -12.94 -41.58 23.32
C GLU A 961 -14.11 -41.86 22.37
N ALA A 962 -13.80 -42.36 21.18
CA ALA A 962 -14.79 -42.92 20.29
C ALA A 962 -14.98 -44.40 20.60
N VAL A 963 -16.22 -44.82 20.90
CA VAL A 963 -16.60 -46.20 21.15
C VAL A 963 -17.39 -46.71 19.96
N GLY A 964 -16.87 -47.70 19.23
CA GLY A 964 -17.55 -48.25 18.06
C GLY A 964 -18.84 -49.00 18.41
N ALA A 965 -19.89 -48.86 17.60
CA ALA A 965 -21.11 -49.68 17.68
C ALA A 965 -21.16 -50.80 16.62
N GLY A 966 -20.16 -50.91 15.74
CA GLY A 966 -20.12 -51.94 14.70
C GLY A 966 -21.11 -51.69 13.54
N GLY A 967 -21.34 -50.43 13.18
CA GLY A 967 -22.10 -50.05 11.99
C GLY A 967 -21.32 -50.24 10.68
N ASP A 968 -22.01 -50.13 9.54
CA ASP A 968 -21.36 -50.08 8.22
C ASP A 968 -21.09 -48.60 7.85
N ARG A 969 -19.82 -48.26 7.58
CA ARG A 969 -19.38 -46.90 7.17
C ARG A 969 -19.64 -45.77 8.17
N GLY A 970 -19.71 -46.06 9.48
CA GLY A 970 -19.84 -45.02 10.50
C GLY A 970 -18.55 -44.23 10.76
N TYR A 971 -18.68 -43.00 11.25
CA TYR A 971 -17.55 -42.17 11.71
C TYR A 971 -17.92 -41.24 12.87
N ILE A 972 -16.90 -40.78 13.58
CA ILE A 972 -16.96 -39.69 14.55
C ILE A 972 -15.85 -38.70 14.22
N ALA A 973 -16.19 -37.41 14.11
CA ALA A 973 -15.26 -36.32 13.82
C ALA A 973 -15.28 -35.25 14.91
N LEU A 974 -14.14 -34.56 15.07
CA LEU A 974 -13.88 -33.48 15.99
C LEU A 974 -13.18 -32.33 15.26
N ASP A 975 -13.56 -31.11 15.60
CA ASP A 975 -12.98 -29.89 15.06
C ASP A 975 -13.02 -28.75 16.10
N ASP A 976 -12.27 -27.68 15.89
CA ASP A 976 -12.33 -26.42 16.66
C ASP A 976 -12.38 -26.57 18.20
N LEU A 977 -11.35 -27.21 18.77
CA LEU A 977 -11.16 -27.32 20.21
C LEU A 977 -10.73 -25.97 20.80
N HIS A 978 -11.38 -25.52 21.86
CA HIS A 978 -11.07 -24.26 22.53
C HIS A 978 -11.19 -24.37 24.06
N VAL A 979 -10.25 -23.80 24.79
CA VAL A 979 -10.24 -23.69 26.24
C VAL A 979 -10.21 -22.22 26.63
N SER A 980 -11.26 -21.75 27.28
CA SER A 980 -11.39 -20.38 27.79
C SER A 980 -11.50 -20.36 29.32
N ASP A 981 -11.17 -19.22 29.93
CA ASP A 981 -11.40 -19.01 31.36
C ASP A 981 -12.88 -18.75 31.63
N GLY A 982 -13.40 -19.28 32.75
CA GLY A 982 -14.81 -19.15 33.14
C GLY A 982 -15.59 -20.45 33.07
N ALA A 983 -16.87 -20.38 33.46
CA ALA A 983 -17.82 -21.46 33.21
C ALA A 983 -18.32 -21.39 31.75
N CYS A 984 -18.69 -22.52 31.18
CA CYS A 984 -19.27 -22.52 29.84
C CYS A 984 -20.65 -21.83 29.83
N PRO A 985 -20.96 -21.05 28.78
CA PRO A 985 -22.26 -20.41 28.64
C PRO A 985 -23.38 -21.43 28.38
N GLU A 986 -24.59 -21.12 28.84
CA GLU A 986 -25.79 -21.91 28.53
C GLU A 986 -26.05 -21.94 27.02
N PRO A 987 -26.61 -23.04 26.47
CA PRO A 987 -26.86 -23.17 25.03
C PRO A 987 -27.63 -21.98 24.44
N ALA A 988 -27.11 -21.41 23.36
CA ALA A 988 -27.64 -20.23 22.66
C ALA A 988 -27.82 -18.97 23.54
N SER A 989 -27.18 -18.91 24.71
CA SER A 989 -27.10 -17.71 25.54
C SER A 989 -25.70 -17.10 25.46
N CYS A 990 -25.60 -15.78 25.35
CA CYS A 990 -24.34 -15.06 25.28
C CYS A 990 -24.47 -13.63 25.78
N ASP A 991 -23.62 -13.25 26.72
CA ASP A 991 -23.40 -11.87 27.17
C ASP A 991 -22.26 -11.19 26.40
N PHE A 992 -21.60 -11.91 25.48
CA PHE A 992 -20.51 -11.46 24.62
C PHE A 992 -19.25 -10.92 25.33
N GLU A 993 -19.14 -11.00 26.66
CA GLU A 993 -18.03 -10.39 27.40
C GLU A 993 -16.68 -11.12 27.23
N ARG A 994 -16.70 -12.36 26.76
CA ARG A 994 -15.49 -13.20 26.63
C ARG A 994 -15.28 -13.74 25.23
N ASP A 995 -16.35 -14.19 24.58
CA ASP A 995 -16.34 -14.79 23.25
C ASP A 995 -17.73 -14.69 22.60
N LEU A 996 -17.93 -15.33 21.45
CA LEU A 996 -19.22 -15.41 20.76
C LEU A 996 -20.16 -16.48 21.34
N CYS A 997 -19.81 -17.16 22.44
CA CYS A 997 -20.60 -18.21 23.11
C CYS A 997 -21.15 -19.32 22.20
N GLY A 998 -20.50 -19.57 21.06
CA GLY A 998 -20.94 -20.57 20.07
C GLY A 998 -21.91 -20.07 19.01
N TRP A 999 -22.18 -18.76 18.97
CA TRP A 999 -22.74 -18.11 17.80
C TRP A 999 -21.68 -18.01 16.70
N SER A 1000 -22.06 -18.30 15.46
CA SER A 1000 -21.18 -18.22 14.32
C SER A 1000 -21.86 -17.53 13.14
N SER A 1001 -21.07 -16.96 12.25
CA SER A 1001 -21.56 -16.41 10.99
C SER A 1001 -21.14 -17.35 9.86
N PRO A 1002 -22.05 -17.89 9.05
CA PRO A 1002 -21.69 -18.80 7.97
C PRO A 1002 -20.86 -18.08 6.90
N SER A 1003 -19.70 -18.66 6.54
CA SER A 1003 -18.89 -18.25 5.39
C SER A 1003 -19.31 -19.06 4.16
N ASP A 1004 -20.12 -18.48 3.25
CA ASP A 1004 -20.44 -19.13 1.97
C ASP A 1004 -19.21 -19.07 1.04
N PRO A 1005 -18.69 -20.21 0.55
CA PRO A 1005 -17.55 -20.24 -0.36
C PRO A 1005 -17.84 -19.64 -1.75
N ARG A 1006 -19.12 -19.49 -2.13
CA ARG A 1006 -19.54 -18.99 -3.46
C ARG A 1006 -20.00 -17.54 -3.46
N LEU A 1007 -20.18 -16.96 -2.28
CA LEU A 1007 -20.62 -15.59 -2.05
C LEU A 1007 -19.86 -15.13 -0.81
N HIS A 1008 -18.83 -14.30 -0.96
CA HIS A 1008 -18.05 -13.74 0.14
C HIS A 1008 -18.93 -13.41 1.36
N GLY A 1009 -18.95 -14.32 2.34
CA GLY A 1009 -19.93 -14.29 3.43
C GLY A 1009 -19.72 -13.06 4.30
N PHE A 1010 -20.80 -12.35 4.62
CA PHE A 1010 -20.75 -11.21 5.52
C PHE A 1010 -20.77 -11.71 6.98
N ALA A 1011 -19.69 -11.47 7.72
CA ALA A 1011 -19.58 -11.88 9.12
C ALA A 1011 -19.92 -10.76 10.09
N TRP A 1012 -20.59 -11.13 11.18
CA TRP A 1012 -20.81 -10.26 12.32
C TRP A 1012 -19.51 -10.08 13.10
N GLY A 1013 -19.15 -8.85 13.45
CA GLY A 1013 -17.94 -8.52 14.22
C GLY A 1013 -18.21 -8.46 15.72
N TRP A 1014 -17.24 -8.87 16.53
CA TRP A 1014 -17.28 -8.77 18.00
C TRP A 1014 -16.42 -7.59 18.48
N LYS A 1015 -16.96 -6.64 19.23
CA LYS A 1015 -16.20 -5.44 19.67
C LYS A 1015 -16.66 -4.91 21.02
N SER A 1016 -15.82 -4.10 21.66
CA SER A 1016 -16.21 -3.25 22.79
C SER A 1016 -16.68 -1.86 22.37
N GLY A 1017 -17.20 -1.10 23.34
CA GLY A 1017 -17.55 0.31 23.18
C GLY A 1017 -16.35 1.26 23.01
N VAL A 1018 -15.12 0.77 23.12
CA VAL A 1018 -13.90 1.54 22.85
C VAL A 1018 -13.86 1.88 21.35
N PRO A 1019 -13.76 3.17 20.98
CA PRO A 1019 -13.80 3.57 19.58
C PRO A 1019 -12.54 3.13 18.83
N LEU A 1020 -12.68 2.08 18.01
CA LEU A 1020 -11.90 1.94 16.79
C LEU A 1020 -12.47 2.96 15.81
N VAL A 1021 -11.69 3.97 15.43
CA VAL A 1021 -12.13 5.19 14.69
C VAL A 1021 -12.88 4.86 13.39
N LYS A 1022 -12.76 3.63 12.89
CA LYS A 1022 -13.25 3.14 11.61
C LYS A 1022 -14.65 2.49 11.64
N TYR A 1023 -15.20 2.12 12.80
CA TYR A 1023 -16.46 1.34 12.88
C TYR A 1023 -17.50 1.97 13.84
N PRO A 1024 -18.54 2.65 13.34
CA PRO A 1024 -19.58 3.24 14.18
C PRO A 1024 -20.39 2.14 14.88
N GLY A 1025 -20.75 2.35 16.13
CA GLY A 1025 -21.55 1.44 16.94
C GLY A 1025 -21.84 2.03 18.33
N PRO A 1026 -22.60 1.32 19.18
CA PRO A 1026 -22.85 1.74 20.56
C PRO A 1026 -21.55 2.05 21.31
N GLU A 1027 -21.46 3.21 21.95
CA GLU A 1027 -20.29 3.56 22.79
C GLU A 1027 -20.22 2.73 24.07
N GLN A 1028 -21.34 2.14 24.50
CA GLN A 1028 -21.43 1.33 25.71
C GLN A 1028 -22.14 0.03 25.39
N ASP A 1029 -21.61 -1.07 25.92
CA ASP A 1029 -22.29 -2.37 25.95
C ASP A 1029 -23.55 -2.30 26.84
N HIS A 1030 -24.40 -3.33 26.78
CA HIS A 1030 -25.56 -3.43 27.67
C HIS A 1030 -25.24 -4.18 28.97
N THR A 1031 -24.39 -5.21 28.92
CA THR A 1031 -24.07 -6.10 30.04
C THR A 1031 -23.45 -5.38 31.26
N LEU A 1032 -22.34 -4.66 31.05
CA LEU A 1032 -21.60 -3.87 32.02
C LEU A 1032 -22.04 -2.39 32.02
N GLY A 1033 -22.60 -1.90 30.93
CA GLY A 1033 -22.96 -0.49 30.76
C GLY A 1033 -21.73 0.42 30.69
N THR A 1034 -20.61 -0.10 30.18
CA THR A 1034 -19.33 0.60 30.12
C THR A 1034 -18.79 0.63 28.69
N ARG A 1035 -17.68 1.33 28.46
CA ARG A 1035 -16.99 1.25 27.16
C ARG A 1035 -16.18 -0.04 27.02
N ASP A 1036 -15.93 -0.73 28.12
CA ASP A 1036 -15.01 -1.87 28.19
C ASP A 1036 -15.72 -3.22 27.97
N GLY A 1037 -17.05 -3.28 28.09
CA GLY A 1037 -17.79 -4.49 27.77
C GLY A 1037 -18.08 -4.60 26.27
N HIS A 1038 -18.57 -5.77 25.89
CA HIS A 1038 -18.51 -6.25 24.52
C HIS A 1038 -19.88 -6.62 23.97
N TYR A 1039 -20.04 -6.47 22.66
CA TYR A 1039 -21.25 -6.82 21.94
C TYR A 1039 -20.90 -7.28 20.53
N VAL A 1040 -21.86 -7.91 19.86
CA VAL A 1040 -21.73 -8.27 18.45
C VAL A 1040 -22.38 -7.20 17.56
N HIS A 1041 -21.76 -6.86 16.44
CA HIS A 1041 -22.21 -5.79 15.55
C HIS A 1041 -22.05 -6.15 14.08
N PHE A 1042 -22.79 -5.44 13.24
CA PHE A 1042 -22.74 -5.55 11.81
C PHE A 1042 -22.93 -4.18 11.17
N ASP A 1043 -22.01 -3.80 10.29
CA ASP A 1043 -22.09 -2.58 9.49
C ASP A 1043 -22.88 -2.87 8.22
N THR A 1044 -23.98 -2.16 8.00
CA THR A 1044 -24.86 -2.40 6.85
C THR A 1044 -24.31 -1.85 5.53
N SER A 1045 -23.27 -1.01 5.56
CA SER A 1045 -22.63 -0.44 4.36
C SER A 1045 -21.89 -1.47 3.49
N VAL A 1046 -21.58 -2.65 4.07
CA VAL A 1046 -20.84 -3.73 3.39
C VAL A 1046 -21.75 -4.67 2.57
N LEU A 1047 -23.03 -4.81 2.93
CA LEU A 1047 -23.97 -5.64 2.17
C LEU A 1047 -24.07 -5.09 0.76
N GLY A 1048 -24.07 -5.94 -0.31
CA GLY A 1048 -24.06 -5.68 -1.78
C GLY A 1048 -25.41 -5.79 -2.54
N SER A 1049 -25.55 -5.27 -3.78
CA SER A 1049 -26.81 -5.37 -4.55
C SER A 1049 -27.08 -6.81 -4.99
N GLY A 1050 -28.21 -7.40 -4.59
CA GLY A 1050 -28.56 -8.78 -4.95
C GLY A 1050 -29.34 -9.59 -3.92
N GLY A 1051 -29.85 -8.97 -2.84
CA GLY A 1051 -30.52 -9.70 -1.76
C GLY A 1051 -29.55 -10.43 -0.83
N THR A 1052 -28.33 -9.90 -0.69
CA THR A 1052 -27.33 -10.40 0.25
C THR A 1052 -27.80 -10.18 1.69
N THR A 1053 -27.59 -11.18 2.55
CA THR A 1053 -28.04 -11.19 3.94
C THR A 1053 -26.89 -11.55 4.86
N ALA A 1054 -26.69 -10.80 5.95
CA ALA A 1054 -25.80 -11.22 7.03
C ALA A 1054 -26.56 -12.08 8.03
N ARG A 1055 -25.95 -13.18 8.49
CA ARG A 1055 -26.58 -14.15 9.39
C ARG A 1055 -25.69 -14.42 10.60
N LEU A 1056 -26.28 -14.44 11.78
CA LEU A 1056 -25.65 -14.93 13.00
C LEU A 1056 -26.46 -16.14 13.48
N GLU A 1057 -25.83 -17.30 13.52
CA GLU A 1057 -26.48 -18.59 13.73
C GLU A 1057 -26.08 -19.17 15.08
N SER A 1058 -27.04 -19.70 15.83
CA SER A 1058 -26.78 -20.43 17.07
C SER A 1058 -26.28 -21.84 16.78
N GLN A 1059 -25.72 -22.50 17.80
CA GLN A 1059 -25.63 -23.96 17.80
C GLN A 1059 -26.99 -24.63 17.56
N HIS A 1060 -26.98 -25.87 17.07
CA HIS A 1060 -28.18 -26.69 16.96
C HIS A 1060 -28.76 -26.98 18.35
N LEU A 1061 -30.06 -26.70 18.50
CA LEU A 1061 -30.83 -26.83 19.74
C LEU A 1061 -31.87 -27.95 19.62
N PRO A 1062 -32.07 -28.77 20.67
CA PRO A 1062 -33.04 -29.85 20.65
C PRO A 1062 -34.47 -29.31 20.51
N ALA A 1063 -35.39 -30.18 20.05
CA ALA A 1063 -36.81 -29.87 19.95
C ALA A 1063 -37.36 -29.26 21.25
N ALA A 1064 -38.10 -28.16 21.11
CA ALA A 1064 -38.59 -27.34 22.21
C ALA A 1064 -40.08 -27.06 22.06
N ALA A 1065 -40.91 -27.54 22.99
CA ALA A 1065 -42.35 -27.31 22.97
C ALA A 1065 -42.76 -25.92 23.50
N ASP A 1066 -41.99 -25.39 24.47
CA ASP A 1066 -42.24 -24.08 25.09
C ASP A 1066 -40.92 -23.49 25.62
N SER A 1067 -40.32 -22.58 24.85
CA SER A 1067 -39.07 -21.89 25.20
C SER A 1067 -39.18 -20.39 24.97
N CYS A 1068 -38.29 -19.62 25.57
CA CYS A 1068 -38.24 -18.17 25.40
C CYS A 1068 -36.84 -17.67 25.08
N LEU A 1069 -36.73 -16.84 24.03
CA LEU A 1069 -35.54 -16.09 23.67
C LEU A 1069 -35.71 -14.62 24.09
N ARG A 1070 -34.72 -14.08 24.81
CA ARG A 1070 -34.61 -12.65 25.15
C ARG A 1070 -33.26 -12.15 24.63
N PHE A 1071 -33.20 -10.93 24.13
CA PHE A 1071 -31.96 -10.33 23.64
C PHE A 1071 -32.08 -8.80 23.64
N TRP A 1072 -30.95 -8.11 23.60
CA TRP A 1072 -30.88 -6.67 23.40
C TRP A 1072 -30.34 -6.36 22.01
N TYR A 1073 -30.86 -5.30 21.39
CA TYR A 1073 -30.43 -4.86 20.07
C TYR A 1073 -30.35 -3.34 19.96
N HIS A 1074 -29.43 -2.86 19.15
CA HIS A 1074 -29.27 -1.47 18.75
C HIS A 1074 -29.32 -1.37 17.23
N MET A 1075 -30.00 -0.36 16.70
CA MET A 1075 -29.99 -0.05 15.28
C MET A 1075 -29.81 1.45 15.09
N ASP A 1076 -28.89 1.85 14.23
CA ASP A 1076 -28.72 3.24 13.79
C ASP A 1076 -28.85 3.32 12.27
N ILE A 1077 -30.09 3.20 11.79
CA ILE A 1077 -30.43 3.29 10.37
C ILE A 1077 -31.31 4.54 10.15
N PRO A 1078 -30.95 5.48 9.26
CA PRO A 1078 -31.73 6.68 9.01
C PRO A 1078 -33.16 6.37 8.54
N GLU A 1079 -34.17 7.02 9.15
CA GLU A 1079 -35.60 6.72 8.89
C GLU A 1079 -36.04 7.00 7.43
N HIS A 1080 -35.34 7.84 6.68
CA HIS A 1080 -35.62 8.13 5.27
C HIS A 1080 -35.08 7.06 4.29
N LEU A 1081 -34.36 6.08 4.83
CA LEU A 1081 -33.73 4.96 4.11
C LEU A 1081 -34.22 3.62 4.69
N SER A 1082 -35.52 3.48 4.97
CA SER A 1082 -36.14 2.42 5.79
C SER A 1082 -36.20 1.02 5.16
N CYS A 1083 -35.20 0.60 4.38
CA CYS A 1083 -35.20 -0.65 3.61
C CYS A 1083 -34.38 -1.80 4.25
N GLY A 1084 -33.78 -1.58 5.44
CA GLY A 1084 -33.06 -2.60 6.22
C GLY A 1084 -33.94 -3.20 7.33
N GLU A 1085 -33.96 -4.52 7.47
CA GLU A 1085 -34.79 -5.25 8.46
C GLU A 1085 -33.96 -6.31 9.20
N LEU A 1086 -34.00 -6.29 10.55
CA LEU A 1086 -33.44 -7.32 11.42
C LEU A 1086 -34.54 -8.34 11.76
N ARG A 1087 -34.28 -9.62 11.47
CA ARG A 1087 -35.21 -10.74 11.65
C ARG A 1087 -34.63 -11.81 12.56
N VAL A 1088 -35.47 -12.44 13.38
CA VAL A 1088 -35.15 -13.70 14.06
C VAL A 1088 -35.89 -14.83 13.37
N ARG A 1089 -35.14 -15.82 12.91
CA ARG A 1089 -35.65 -16.99 12.18
C ARG A 1089 -35.30 -18.27 12.92
N LEU A 1090 -36.20 -19.25 12.83
CA LEU A 1090 -35.94 -20.62 13.27
C LEU A 1090 -35.72 -21.48 12.04
N HIS A 1091 -34.58 -22.15 11.95
CA HIS A 1091 -34.26 -23.10 10.90
C HIS A 1091 -34.37 -24.52 11.45
N SER A 1092 -35.14 -25.39 10.80
CA SER A 1092 -35.37 -26.78 11.22
C SER A 1092 -35.54 -27.67 9.99
N ALA A 1093 -35.64 -28.99 10.18
CA ALA A 1093 -35.94 -29.93 9.09
C ALA A 1093 -37.26 -29.62 8.35
N ALA A 1094 -38.20 -28.92 9.00
CA ALA A 1094 -39.46 -28.47 8.39
C ALA A 1094 -39.31 -27.19 7.53
N GLY A 1095 -38.11 -26.61 7.45
CA GLY A 1095 -37.79 -25.37 6.76
C GLY A 1095 -37.51 -24.20 7.71
N GLN A 1096 -37.35 -23.00 7.14
CA GLN A 1096 -37.00 -21.78 7.86
C GLN A 1096 -38.21 -20.86 8.03
N ARG A 1097 -38.51 -20.43 9.25
CA ARG A 1097 -39.64 -19.52 9.55
C ARG A 1097 -39.21 -18.30 10.34
N THR A 1098 -39.76 -17.13 10.04
CA THR A 1098 -39.50 -15.89 10.79
C THR A 1098 -40.44 -15.81 11.99
N VAL A 1099 -39.88 -15.60 13.18
CA VAL A 1099 -40.63 -15.52 14.45
C VAL A 1099 -40.67 -14.10 15.04
N TRP A 1100 -39.76 -13.22 14.60
CA TRP A 1100 -39.71 -11.82 15.00
C TRP A 1100 -39.01 -10.97 13.93
N SER A 1101 -39.38 -9.70 13.81
CA SER A 1101 -38.77 -8.77 12.87
C SER A 1101 -38.95 -7.31 13.28
N VAL A 1102 -37.95 -6.46 13.00
CA VAL A 1102 -38.03 -5.00 13.13
C VAL A 1102 -37.39 -4.33 11.90
N ALA A 1103 -38.04 -3.31 11.36
CA ALA A 1103 -37.53 -2.50 10.25
C ALA A 1103 -36.74 -1.28 10.77
N GLY A 1104 -35.79 -0.78 9.96
CA GLY A 1104 -34.80 0.23 10.31
C GLY A 1104 -35.36 1.50 10.95
N HIS A 1105 -34.79 1.88 12.10
CA HIS A 1105 -35.00 3.15 12.81
C HIS A 1105 -33.74 3.56 13.55
N ARG A 1106 -33.58 4.87 13.83
CA ARG A 1106 -32.50 5.36 14.70
C ARG A 1106 -32.84 5.17 16.17
N SER A 1107 -32.18 4.21 16.82
CA SER A 1107 -32.28 4.00 18.25
C SER A 1107 -31.41 5.02 19.01
N ARG A 1108 -31.89 5.54 20.14
CA ARG A 1108 -31.06 6.36 21.05
C ARG A 1108 -30.32 5.50 22.10
N GLY A 1109 -30.32 4.17 21.94
CA GLY A 1109 -29.79 3.19 22.90
C GLY A 1109 -30.36 1.79 22.70
N TRP A 1110 -29.91 0.83 23.53
CA TRP A 1110 -30.30 -0.58 23.50
C TRP A 1110 -31.81 -0.79 23.71
N ARG A 1111 -32.39 -1.75 22.97
CA ARG A 1111 -33.80 -2.16 23.09
C ARG A 1111 -33.92 -3.68 23.28
N GLY A 1112 -34.84 -4.10 24.16
CA GLY A 1112 -35.10 -5.52 24.40
C GLY A 1112 -36.05 -6.15 23.37
N GLY A 1113 -35.71 -7.34 22.91
CA GLY A 1113 -36.57 -8.25 22.15
C GLY A 1113 -36.96 -9.47 22.98
N VAL A 1114 -38.20 -9.93 22.85
CA VAL A 1114 -38.69 -11.16 23.49
C VAL A 1114 -39.44 -11.99 22.46
N VAL A 1115 -39.04 -13.24 22.28
CA VAL A 1115 -39.52 -14.12 21.21
C VAL A 1115 -39.87 -15.50 21.77
N PRO A 1116 -41.12 -15.96 21.66
CA PRO A 1116 -41.48 -17.33 21.99
C PRO A 1116 -40.92 -18.30 20.93
N VAL A 1117 -40.28 -19.37 21.39
CA VAL A 1117 -39.60 -20.36 20.52
C VAL A 1117 -40.26 -21.72 20.69
N GLN A 1118 -40.72 -22.30 19.57
CA GLN A 1118 -41.39 -23.60 19.53
C GLN A 1118 -40.96 -24.41 18.30
N SER A 1119 -40.32 -25.56 18.49
CA SER A 1119 -39.91 -26.44 17.38
C SER A 1119 -40.14 -27.91 17.75
N HIS A 1120 -40.67 -28.69 16.82
CA HIS A 1120 -40.94 -30.13 17.01
C HIS A 1120 -39.76 -31.03 16.63
N SER A 1121 -38.74 -30.47 15.98
CA SER A 1121 -37.48 -31.11 15.65
C SER A 1121 -36.33 -30.24 16.15
N GLU A 1122 -35.10 -30.74 16.05
CA GLU A 1122 -33.91 -29.93 16.20
C GLU A 1122 -33.99 -28.66 15.31
N PHE A 1123 -33.48 -27.55 15.83
CA PHE A 1123 -33.52 -26.26 15.16
C PHE A 1123 -32.34 -25.35 15.54
N GLN A 1124 -32.10 -24.33 14.71
CA GLN A 1124 -31.20 -23.21 15.01
C GLN A 1124 -31.96 -21.90 15.08
N ILE A 1125 -31.46 -20.98 15.90
CA ILE A 1125 -31.90 -19.58 15.94
C ILE A 1125 -30.95 -18.77 15.05
N ILE A 1126 -31.52 -17.98 14.13
CA ILE A 1126 -30.76 -17.18 13.17
C ILE A 1126 -31.20 -15.72 13.28
N PHE A 1127 -30.27 -14.83 13.59
CA PHE A 1127 -30.45 -13.39 13.39
C PHE A 1127 -30.04 -13.05 11.95
N GLU A 1128 -30.97 -12.51 11.17
CA GLU A 1128 -30.77 -12.20 9.74
C GLU A 1128 -31.01 -10.71 9.48
N ILE A 1129 -30.06 -10.05 8.83
CA ILE A 1129 -30.23 -8.67 8.32
C ILE A 1129 -30.48 -8.73 6.81
N THR A 1130 -31.54 -8.06 6.35
CA THR A 1130 -31.92 -8.01 4.92
C THR A 1130 -32.03 -6.56 4.44
N THR A 1131 -31.61 -6.27 3.20
CA THR A 1131 -31.75 -4.95 2.56
C THR A 1131 -32.47 -5.04 1.21
N GLN A 1132 -33.30 -4.05 0.88
CA GLN A 1132 -34.06 -3.99 -0.39
C GLN A 1132 -33.69 -2.81 -1.32
N ARG A 1133 -32.94 -1.80 -0.85
CA ARG A 1133 -32.50 -0.61 -1.64
C ARG A 1133 -31.12 -0.11 -1.19
N TRP A 1134 -30.51 0.73 -2.03
CA TRP A 1134 -29.09 1.09 -2.06
C TRP A 1134 -28.86 2.60 -2.27
N PRO A 1135 -27.79 3.21 -1.72
CA PRO A 1135 -26.86 2.76 -0.65
C PRO A 1135 -27.39 3.02 0.79
N MET A 1136 -26.85 2.32 1.79
CA MET A 1136 -27.24 2.40 3.20
C MET A 1136 -26.02 2.60 4.11
N GLU A 1137 -26.04 3.65 4.93
CA GLU A 1137 -25.14 3.81 6.07
C GLU A 1137 -25.91 3.47 7.36
N GLY A 1138 -25.36 2.57 8.18
CA GLY A 1138 -25.93 2.27 9.50
C GLY A 1138 -25.39 1.01 10.16
N THR A 1139 -25.50 0.93 11.49
CA THR A 1139 -24.99 -0.18 12.30
C THR A 1139 -26.13 -0.92 13.00
N VAL A 1140 -26.06 -2.25 13.02
CA VAL A 1140 -26.89 -3.11 13.87
C VAL A 1140 -26.00 -3.80 14.89
N ALA A 1141 -26.40 -3.83 16.16
CA ALA A 1141 -25.68 -4.54 17.22
C ALA A 1141 -26.64 -5.38 18.08
N LEU A 1142 -26.14 -6.48 18.62
CA LEU A 1142 -26.85 -7.40 19.52
C LEU A 1142 -26.03 -7.62 20.79
N ASP A 1143 -26.72 -7.78 21.90
CA ASP A 1143 -26.10 -8.06 23.20
C ASP A 1143 -27.05 -8.90 24.09
N ASP A 1144 -26.51 -9.51 25.15
CA ASP A 1144 -27.27 -10.16 26.22
C ASP A 1144 -28.35 -11.15 25.72
N ILE A 1145 -27.96 -12.09 24.86
CA ILE A 1145 -28.85 -13.13 24.35
C ILE A 1145 -29.07 -14.19 25.43
N VAL A 1146 -30.32 -14.45 25.78
CA VAL A 1146 -30.71 -15.45 26.78
C VAL A 1146 -31.77 -16.37 26.22
N TYR A 1147 -31.41 -17.65 26.06
CA TYR A 1147 -32.33 -18.72 25.69
C TYR A 1147 -32.70 -19.55 26.93
N SER A 1148 -34.01 -19.66 27.19
CA SER A 1148 -34.55 -20.42 28.30
C SER A 1148 -35.41 -21.58 27.79
N SER A 1149 -34.96 -22.81 28.02
CA SER A 1149 -35.66 -24.02 27.59
C SER A 1149 -36.74 -24.45 28.60
N GLY A 1150 -37.90 -24.88 28.09
CA GLY A 1150 -38.99 -25.43 28.92
C GLY A 1150 -39.70 -24.41 29.83
N ARG A 1151 -39.43 -23.12 29.64
CA ARG A 1151 -40.04 -22.02 30.40
C ARG A 1151 -40.55 -21.01 29.37
N GLY A 1152 -41.88 -20.98 29.16
CA GLY A 1152 -42.49 -20.04 28.23
C GLY A 1152 -42.21 -18.57 28.57
N CYS A 1153 -42.46 -17.66 27.62
CA CYS A 1153 -42.20 -16.22 27.81
C CYS A 1153 -43.13 -15.55 28.86
N HIS A 1154 -44.06 -16.31 29.47
CA HIS A 1154 -44.98 -15.89 30.51
C HIS A 1154 -44.60 -16.46 31.88
N SER A 1155 -43.45 -16.06 32.41
CA SER A 1155 -43.19 -16.13 33.85
C SER A 1155 -42.70 -14.75 34.27
N SER A 1156 -43.51 -14.02 35.03
CA SER A 1156 -42.93 -12.91 35.80
C SER A 1156 -41.89 -13.53 36.73
N PRO A 1157 -40.73 -12.90 36.94
CA PRO A 1157 -40.00 -13.16 38.17
C PRO A 1157 -40.95 -12.81 39.32
N GLU A 1158 -40.97 -13.63 40.36
CA GLU A 1158 -41.44 -13.16 41.66
C GLU A 1158 -40.61 -11.90 41.98
N VAL A 1159 -41.27 -10.75 41.99
CA VAL A 1159 -40.69 -9.51 42.49
C VAL A 1159 -40.52 -9.71 44.00
N PRO A 1160 -39.29 -9.76 44.54
CA PRO A 1160 -39.13 -9.51 45.96
C PRO A 1160 -39.53 -8.05 46.16
N VAL A 1161 -40.55 -7.86 46.98
CA VAL A 1161 -41.11 -6.58 47.42
C VAL A 1161 -40.02 -5.50 47.53
N GLU A 1162 -40.08 -4.49 46.65
CA GLU A 1162 -39.40 -3.22 46.86
C GLU A 1162 -39.95 -2.58 48.15
N GLU A 1163 -39.13 -2.59 49.21
CA GLU A 1163 -39.24 -1.57 50.24
C GLU A 1163 -38.62 -0.27 49.72
N LYS A 1164 -39.51 0.72 49.56
CA LYS A 1164 -39.31 2.16 49.77
C LYS A 1164 -38.06 2.81 49.16
N SER A 1165 -38.32 3.60 48.13
CA SER A 1165 -37.91 5.01 48.00
C SER A 1165 -37.06 5.54 49.17
N SER A 1166 -35.77 5.72 48.93
CA SER A 1166 -34.93 6.56 49.78
C SER A 1166 -34.28 7.67 48.96
N SER A 1167 -34.92 8.84 49.02
CA SER A 1167 -34.24 10.11 48.91
C SER A 1167 -33.17 10.22 50.01
N SER A 1168 -31.90 9.94 49.70
CA SER A 1168 -30.78 10.27 50.58
C SER A 1168 -29.45 10.28 49.83
N PHE A 1169 -29.33 11.12 48.79
CA PHE A 1169 -28.03 11.39 48.16
C PHE A 1169 -27.42 12.75 48.54
N VAL A 1170 -28.11 13.58 49.33
CA VAL A 1170 -27.61 14.94 49.68
C VAL A 1170 -26.89 14.97 51.04
N THR A 1171 -27.06 13.98 51.91
CA THR A 1171 -26.47 13.98 53.27
C THR A 1171 -25.08 13.35 53.35
N GLN A 1172 -24.71 12.39 52.50
CA GLN A 1172 -23.37 11.81 52.50
C GLN A 1172 -22.32 12.70 51.82
N VAL A 1173 -22.69 13.42 50.76
CA VAL A 1173 -21.75 14.32 50.06
C VAL A 1173 -21.37 15.51 50.95
N VAL A 1174 -22.32 16.06 51.71
CA VAL A 1174 -22.08 17.20 52.62
C VAL A 1174 -21.22 16.80 53.83
N LEU A 1175 -21.40 15.59 54.37
CA LEU A 1175 -20.61 15.11 55.51
C LEU A 1175 -19.16 14.79 55.10
N SER A 1176 -18.94 14.22 53.91
CA SER A 1176 -17.61 13.95 53.35
C SER A 1176 -16.84 15.23 53.03
N LEU A 1177 -17.53 16.25 52.49
CA LEU A 1177 -16.95 17.58 52.24
C LEU A 1177 -16.58 18.31 53.54
N LEU A 1178 -17.43 18.24 54.58
CA LEU A 1178 -17.12 18.82 55.89
C LEU A 1178 -15.92 18.13 56.57
N LEU A 1179 -15.81 16.81 56.45
CA LEU A 1179 -14.68 16.06 57.02
C LEU A 1179 -13.37 16.39 56.30
N ALA A 1180 -13.39 16.52 54.97
CA ALA A 1180 -12.23 16.90 54.17
C ALA A 1180 -11.73 18.33 54.51
N ILE A 1181 -12.66 19.27 54.73
CA ILE A 1181 -12.32 20.65 55.11
C ILE A 1181 -11.69 20.70 56.51
N ILE A 1182 -12.19 19.91 57.47
CA ILE A 1182 -11.62 19.83 58.83
C ILE A 1182 -10.22 19.22 58.81
N VAL A 1183 -9.98 18.18 58.01
CA VAL A 1183 -8.65 17.56 57.86
C VAL A 1183 -7.66 18.54 57.22
N LEU A 1184 -8.07 19.28 56.19
CA LEU A 1184 -7.22 20.30 55.56
C LEU A 1184 -6.88 21.45 56.53
N ALA A 1185 -7.83 21.87 57.37
CA ALA A 1185 -7.59 22.89 58.40
C ALA A 1185 -6.59 22.41 59.46
N LEU A 1186 -6.65 21.14 59.87
CA LEU A 1186 -5.71 20.55 60.84
C LEU A 1186 -4.31 20.37 60.26
N VAL A 1187 -4.19 19.99 58.98
CA VAL A 1187 -2.89 19.90 58.27
C VAL A 1187 -2.27 21.28 58.09
N ALA A 1188 -3.05 22.32 57.79
CA ALA A 1188 -2.57 23.69 57.69
C ALA A 1188 -2.05 24.23 59.04
N VAL A 1189 -2.77 23.93 60.15
CA VAL A 1189 -2.33 24.30 61.50
C VAL A 1189 -1.08 23.51 61.94
N GLY A 1190 -0.99 22.23 61.57
CA GLY A 1190 0.19 21.39 61.81
C GLY A 1190 1.43 21.82 61.02
N GLY A 1191 1.24 22.19 59.74
CA GLY A 1191 2.30 22.73 58.87
C GLY A 1191 2.82 24.08 59.36
N TRP A 1192 1.92 24.96 59.82
CA TRP A 1192 2.30 26.26 60.40
C TRP A 1192 3.05 26.10 61.74
N TYR A 1193 2.72 25.08 62.52
CA TYR A 1193 3.43 24.76 63.77
C TYR A 1193 4.83 24.16 63.53
N CYS A 1194 5.00 23.36 62.48
CA CYS A 1194 6.29 22.76 62.12
C CYS A 1194 7.26 23.77 61.46
N LEU A 1195 6.75 24.70 60.65
CA LEU A 1195 7.59 25.72 59.98
C LEU A 1195 8.14 26.79 60.93
N LYS A 1196 7.61 26.92 62.15
CA LYS A 1196 8.07 27.91 63.14
C LYS A 1196 9.27 27.45 63.99
N ARG A 1197 9.79 26.22 63.81
CA ARG A 1197 10.70 25.61 64.81
C ARG A 1197 12.08 25.12 64.37
N ARG A 1198 12.58 25.33 63.15
CA ARG A 1198 13.98 24.95 62.82
C ARG A 1198 14.69 25.98 61.94
N GLY A 1199 15.70 26.63 62.54
CA GLY A 1199 16.73 27.43 61.87
C GLY A 1199 17.85 26.57 61.28
N PRO A 1200 18.82 27.19 60.58
CA PRO A 1200 19.60 26.56 59.53
C PRO A 1200 20.91 25.95 60.01
N ALA A 1201 21.32 24.84 59.40
CA ALA A 1201 22.71 24.38 59.44
C ALA A 1201 23.11 23.69 58.13
N SER A 1202 24.34 24.01 57.73
CA SER A 1202 25.10 23.78 56.51
C SER A 1202 25.70 22.37 56.33
N GLY A 1203 26.08 22.01 55.10
CA GLY A 1203 27.19 21.08 54.82
C GLY A 1203 27.07 20.24 53.54
N THR A 1204 27.86 20.60 52.52
CA THR A 1204 28.19 19.89 51.25
C THR A 1204 29.22 18.75 51.48
N PRO A 1205 29.79 18.08 50.44
CA PRO A 1205 29.23 17.18 49.42
C PRO A 1205 30.06 15.85 49.27
N ALA A 1206 29.64 14.86 48.45
CA ALA A 1206 30.56 13.93 47.76
C ALA A 1206 29.88 13.05 46.67
N GLU A 1207 30.68 12.77 45.64
CA GLU A 1207 30.49 12.13 44.33
C GLU A 1207 29.95 10.68 44.27
N SER A 1208 29.22 10.33 43.20
CA SER A 1208 29.74 9.59 42.01
C SER A 1208 28.58 9.05 41.15
N ASN A 1209 28.64 9.30 39.83
CA ASN A 1209 27.68 8.79 38.83
C ASN A 1209 28.37 7.73 37.96
N ALA A 1210 27.75 6.55 37.87
CA ALA A 1210 27.90 5.59 36.78
C ALA A 1210 26.50 5.07 36.42
N PRO A 1211 26.11 4.97 35.13
CA PRO A 1211 24.80 4.47 34.76
C PRO A 1211 24.84 2.93 34.73
N GLN A 1212 24.01 2.27 35.53
CA GLN A 1212 23.70 0.85 35.38
C GLN A 1212 22.67 0.68 34.25
N GLY A 1213 22.97 -0.27 33.35
CA GLY A 1213 22.08 -0.70 32.28
C GLY A 1213 20.81 -1.36 32.80
N PHE A 1214 19.75 -1.26 32.00
CA PHE A 1214 18.45 -1.89 32.25
C PHE A 1214 18.40 -3.28 31.63
N ASP A 1215 18.03 -4.27 32.44
CA ASP A 1215 17.82 -5.66 32.06
C ASP A 1215 16.44 -5.89 31.41
N ASN A 1216 16.44 -6.68 30.35
CA ASN A 1216 15.26 -7.31 29.73
C ASN A 1216 14.79 -8.45 30.66
N ILE A 1217 13.85 -8.16 31.57
CA ILE A 1217 13.36 -9.17 32.52
C ILE A 1217 12.33 -10.06 31.82
N THR A 1218 12.71 -11.33 31.62
CA THR A 1218 11.79 -12.43 31.34
C THR A 1218 10.94 -12.69 32.59
N PHE A 1219 9.63 -12.43 32.52
CA PHE A 1219 8.72 -12.80 33.60
C PHE A 1219 8.38 -14.29 33.52
N ARG A 1220 8.82 -15.05 34.53
CA ARG A 1220 8.22 -16.34 34.89
C ARG A 1220 7.20 -16.11 35.99
N ASP A 1221 5.98 -16.61 35.78
CA ASP A 1221 4.91 -16.64 36.77
C ASP A 1221 5.36 -17.33 38.06
N VAL A 1222 5.31 -16.62 39.19
CA VAL A 1222 5.46 -17.20 40.53
C VAL A 1222 4.22 -16.85 41.36
N ARG A 1223 3.36 -17.87 41.56
CA ARG A 1223 2.31 -17.86 42.59
C ARG A 1223 2.95 -17.87 43.98
N THR A 1224 2.60 -16.91 44.83
CA THR A 1224 2.65 -17.08 46.29
C THR A 1224 1.34 -16.57 46.90
N GLY A 1225 0.66 -17.43 47.63
CA GLY A 1225 -0.57 -17.09 48.35
C GLY A 1225 -0.27 -16.66 49.78
N VAL A 1226 -0.85 -15.53 50.22
CA VAL A 1226 -1.06 -15.19 51.65
C VAL A 1226 -2.36 -14.40 51.79
N LYS A 1227 -3.16 -14.76 52.81
CA LYS A 1227 -4.43 -14.17 53.23
C LYS A 1227 -4.29 -12.74 53.79
N GLY A 1228 -5.28 -11.89 53.49
CA GLY A 1228 -5.94 -11.00 54.48
C GLY A 1228 -5.75 -9.48 54.40
N SER A 1229 -6.66 -8.79 53.67
CA SER A 1229 -7.32 -7.48 53.99
C SER A 1229 -6.48 -6.21 54.26
N PRO A 1230 -7.06 -4.97 54.25
CA PRO A 1230 -6.75 -3.97 53.23
C PRO A 1230 -6.18 -2.64 53.77
N ALA A 1231 -5.42 -1.90 52.95
CA ALA A 1231 -5.26 -0.45 53.07
C ALA A 1231 -4.68 0.17 51.77
N CYS A 1232 -5.49 1.00 51.10
CA CYS A 1232 -5.02 2.05 50.18
C CYS A 1232 -4.27 3.15 50.96
N PRO A 1233 -3.33 3.88 50.33
CA PRO A 1233 -3.73 5.14 49.69
C PRO A 1233 -3.04 5.41 48.33
N GLN A 1234 -3.82 5.99 47.40
CA GLN A 1234 -3.30 6.84 46.33
C GLN A 1234 -3.00 8.25 46.86
N LEU A 1235 -1.94 8.91 46.37
CA LEU A 1235 -2.02 10.03 45.41
C LEU A 1235 -0.69 10.79 45.27
N ARG A 1236 -0.19 10.79 44.02
CA ARG A 1236 0.31 11.91 43.18
C ARG A 1236 1.21 13.04 43.72
N GLN A 1237 2.19 13.31 42.83
CA GLN A 1237 2.71 14.61 42.35
C GLN A 1237 3.70 15.42 43.20
N ASN A 1238 4.92 15.58 42.66
CA ASN A 1238 5.43 16.89 42.21
C ASN A 1238 6.75 16.74 41.42
N SER A 1239 6.68 16.91 40.10
CA SER A 1239 7.54 17.72 39.22
C SER A 1239 7.33 17.28 37.78
#